data_AF-A0A7C4E7Y7-F1
#
_entry.id   AF-A0A7C4E7Y7-F1
#
_cell.length_a   1.000
_cell.length_b   1.000
_cell.length_c   1.000
_cell.angle_alpha   90.00
_cell.angle_beta   90.00
_cell.angle_gamma   90.00
#
_symmetry.space_group_name_H-M   'P 1'
#
loop_
_entity.id
_entity.type
_entity.pdbx_description
1 polymer ?
#
loop_
_entity_poly.entity_id
_entity_poly.type
_entity_poly.pdbx_seq_one_letter_code
_entity_poly.pdbx_strand_id
1 'polypeptide(L)'
;MSNDRRVAAAHPIAMTAVRTAMAAAALGAAALFAAGEARAQITCARTLTADVVAFDQPLMYNRLGAANINGMMYALKRDVVFNNRGNPDDSDNLKPLTQVARTDLAGNVELRPDKRPRPLVLRIARGDCLQVTLTNLLTPQANPNKTPRPNDTPPFNVIIDEQVADRHVGFHVNGMQLVNGIADDSSFVGKNANSLAGADGSGSTQSRTQVYTLYGEKEGVFLVTSYGSTVGADANHGNSDNGLFGQVIVEPTGARIYRSLALEEEMRLATTGRTASGHPIIDYEATYPNQQPWIAEGKAGLPILNTIQGNAIVHAELEAMVLGPNADGTFPPSTYPLESKGYRNPTVPNRLEPFRDFAQVWHDEAAATQAFPGFYNDPVFGYVLAGVKDAFMINFGSGGIGSEIIANRLGVGPMHDCLTCAYEEFFLTSFTVGDPAVLVDVPANVGLETLAPGQAPDPAFVGPKANYALYPADPSNVHHSYIGDFVKFRNTHIGKEQHVFHLHNHQWLYNPNDDNSNYLDAQGLGPGVGYTYEINFGGSGNRNKSAGDAIFHCHFYPHFAQGMWYHWRNYDVLEEGTLLQASVGGVTVEGKAGTFHATRWALKDGTPAAGARALPDGEVIAGIPIVGIVPLPGKGMAPIPAKVTVKANPLTTPSGRPVGSLAQIDRADMLGPDGIAGTADDKNPGYPFWVAGIEDIVGQRPPTPVLDMLDRTKATQLASSGNPLWAGIVPDQADGHDGGLPRSALQGYAAGGATEANVVSARDFTKIVAK
;
A
#
# COMPACT_ATOMS: atom_id res chain seq x y z
N MET A 1 -8.61 -93.69 3.95
CA MET A 1 -7.24 -93.89 3.43
C MET A 1 -6.28 -93.76 4.59
N SER A 2 -5.37 -94.72 4.73
CA SER A 2 -4.30 -94.83 5.74
C SER A 2 -3.37 -93.60 5.72
N ASN A 3 -2.54 -93.23 6.70
CA ASN A 3 -1.72 -93.86 7.74
C ASN A 3 -1.57 -92.82 8.89
N ASP A 4 -1.55 -93.12 10.20
CA ASP A 4 -0.58 -93.85 11.04
C ASP A 4 0.68 -93.04 11.46
N ARG A 5 0.76 -92.72 12.79
CA ARG A 5 1.94 -92.57 13.69
C ARG A 5 2.93 -91.38 13.48
N ARG A 6 3.62 -90.77 14.47
CA ARG A 6 3.86 -90.95 15.93
C ARG A 6 4.54 -89.69 16.52
N VAL A 7 4.05 -89.25 17.70
CA VAL A 7 4.75 -88.98 18.99
C VAL A 7 6.14 -88.31 19.04
N ALA A 8 6.25 -87.22 19.81
CA ALA A 8 7.30 -87.01 20.81
C ALA A 8 6.80 -86.11 21.96
N ALA A 9 7.03 -86.53 23.20
CA ALA A 9 6.67 -85.84 24.44
C ALA A 9 7.90 -85.18 25.07
N ALA A 10 7.72 -84.02 25.72
CA ALA A 10 8.55 -83.59 26.84
C ALA A 10 7.74 -82.64 27.75
N HIS A 11 7.98 -82.76 29.05
CA HIS A 11 7.15 -82.29 30.17
C HIS A 11 7.80 -81.05 30.84
N PRO A 12 7.25 -80.52 31.96
CA PRO A 12 6.84 -79.13 32.19
C PRO A 12 7.93 -78.25 32.82
N ILE A 13 7.75 -76.92 32.91
CA ILE A 13 8.25 -76.07 34.02
C ILE A 13 7.69 -74.64 33.90
N ALA A 14 7.39 -74.06 35.07
CA ALA A 14 7.26 -72.63 35.42
C ALA A 14 5.91 -71.91 35.13
N MET A 15 4.89 -72.25 35.92
CA MET A 15 3.67 -71.44 36.07
C MET A 15 3.83 -70.24 37.06
N THR A 16 5.05 -69.91 37.48
CA THR A 16 5.33 -68.87 38.49
C THR A 16 5.93 -67.59 37.93
N ALA A 17 6.43 -67.58 36.68
CA ALA A 17 7.02 -66.38 36.05
C ALA A 17 5.99 -65.47 35.35
N VAL A 18 4.77 -65.95 35.12
CA VAL A 18 3.75 -65.24 34.34
C VAL A 18 3.00 -64.18 35.17
N ARG A 19 2.93 -64.34 36.49
CA ARG A 19 2.19 -63.40 37.36
C ARG A 19 2.97 -62.11 37.67
N THR A 20 4.30 -62.17 37.76
CA THR A 20 5.16 -60.99 37.93
C THR A 20 5.33 -60.19 36.62
N ALA A 21 5.32 -60.87 35.47
CA ALA A 21 5.35 -60.21 34.16
C ALA A 21 4.04 -59.46 33.84
N MET A 22 2.87 -59.99 34.23
CA MET A 22 1.59 -59.32 34.02
C MET A 22 1.37 -58.11 34.95
N ALA A 23 1.91 -58.13 36.18
CA ALA A 23 1.84 -56.97 37.07
C ALA A 23 2.74 -55.81 36.60
N ALA A 24 3.94 -56.12 36.08
CA ALA A 24 4.83 -55.12 35.48
C ALA A 24 4.27 -54.57 34.15
N ALA A 25 3.60 -55.40 33.34
CA ALA A 25 2.92 -54.97 32.13
C ALA A 25 1.68 -54.10 32.40
N ALA A 26 0.95 -54.35 33.50
CA ALA A 26 -0.20 -53.53 33.91
C ALA A 26 0.21 -52.16 34.47
N LEU A 27 1.34 -52.08 35.21
CA LEU A 27 1.92 -50.80 35.65
C LEU A 27 2.58 -50.02 34.49
N GLY A 28 3.20 -50.71 33.52
CA GLY A 28 3.71 -50.11 32.29
C GLY A 28 2.59 -49.59 31.38
N ALA A 29 1.47 -50.32 31.27
CA ALA A 29 0.29 -49.88 30.52
C ALA A 29 -0.40 -48.69 31.20
N ALA A 30 -0.51 -48.67 32.53
CA ALA A 30 -1.06 -47.52 33.26
C ALA A 30 -0.19 -46.25 33.12
N ALA A 31 1.14 -46.40 33.02
CA ALA A 31 2.04 -45.28 32.71
C ALA A 31 1.96 -44.81 31.24
N LEU A 32 1.64 -45.71 30.30
CA LEU A 32 1.38 -45.39 28.88
C LEU A 32 0.00 -44.73 28.66
N PHE A 33 -0.99 -45.01 29.50
CA PHE A 33 -2.31 -44.34 29.47
C PHE A 33 -2.36 -43.06 30.32
N ALA A 34 -1.37 -42.81 31.18
CA ALA A 34 -1.21 -41.56 31.94
C ALA A 34 -0.26 -40.55 31.28
N ALA A 35 0.30 -40.89 30.11
CA ALA A 35 0.88 -39.92 29.20
C ALA A 35 -0.26 -39.16 28.50
N GLY A 36 -1.01 -38.35 29.27
CA GLY A 36 -1.72 -37.23 28.67
C GLY A 36 -0.73 -36.46 27.81
N GLU A 37 -1.12 -36.11 26.59
CA GLU A 37 -0.30 -35.36 25.64
C GLU A 37 0.42 -34.22 26.37
N ALA A 38 1.69 -34.41 26.72
CA ALA A 38 2.55 -33.34 27.17
C ALA A 38 2.84 -32.51 25.93
N ARG A 39 1.89 -31.64 25.54
CA ARG A 39 2.12 -30.63 24.53
C ARG A 39 3.21 -29.72 25.07
N ALA A 40 4.34 -29.63 24.37
CA ALA A 40 5.37 -28.67 24.71
C ALA A 40 4.72 -27.28 24.71
N GLN A 41 4.70 -26.62 25.87
CA GLN A 41 4.14 -25.29 26.01
C GLN A 41 4.95 -24.32 25.14
N ILE A 42 4.26 -23.56 24.28
CA ILE A 42 4.90 -22.52 23.46
C ILE A 42 5.62 -21.55 24.39
N THR A 43 6.90 -21.31 24.11
CA THR A 43 7.72 -20.34 24.85
C THR A 43 8.00 -19.15 23.96
N CYS A 44 7.44 -18.00 24.33
CA CYS A 44 7.63 -16.75 23.60
C CYS A 44 9.01 -16.14 23.94
N ALA A 45 9.76 -15.68 22.94
CA ALA A 45 10.98 -14.89 23.16
C ALA A 45 10.67 -13.54 23.82
N ARG A 46 9.60 -12.89 23.35
CA ARG A 46 8.93 -11.74 23.96
C ARG A 46 7.46 -11.76 23.57
N THR A 47 6.63 -11.00 24.28
CA THR A 47 5.22 -10.78 23.90
C THR A 47 5.05 -9.32 23.50
N LEU A 48 4.74 -9.09 22.23
CA LEU A 48 4.36 -7.78 21.70
C LEU A 48 2.85 -7.61 21.78
N THR A 49 2.38 -6.40 22.06
CA THR A 49 0.96 -6.07 22.18
C THR A 49 0.51 -5.15 21.05
N ALA A 50 -0.72 -5.37 20.56
CA ALA A 50 -1.39 -4.48 19.63
C ALA A 50 -2.82 -4.21 20.11
N ASP A 51 -3.11 -2.96 20.46
CA ASP A 51 -4.47 -2.52 20.77
C ASP A 51 -5.18 -2.18 19.46
N VAL A 52 -6.07 -3.07 19.01
CA VAL A 52 -6.74 -2.98 17.71
C VAL A 52 -8.21 -2.64 17.90
N VAL A 53 -8.76 -1.83 17.01
CA VAL A 53 -10.20 -1.55 16.95
C VAL A 53 -10.76 -1.89 15.58
N ALA A 54 -11.99 -2.37 15.54
CA ALA A 54 -12.79 -2.51 14.32
C ALA A 54 -13.91 -1.46 14.34
N PHE A 55 -14.06 -0.69 13.27
CA PHE A 55 -15.02 0.42 13.21
C PHE A 55 -15.45 0.71 11.76
N ASP A 56 -16.57 1.42 11.62
CA ASP A 56 -17.06 1.88 10.32
C ASP A 56 -16.20 3.05 9.82
N GLN A 57 -15.69 2.94 8.60
CA GLN A 57 -14.85 3.95 7.96
C GLN A 57 -15.23 4.05 6.48
N PRO A 58 -15.73 5.21 6.01
CA PRO A 58 -15.83 5.45 4.57
C PRO A 58 -14.47 5.27 3.89
N LEU A 59 -14.44 4.44 2.85
CA LEU A 59 -13.25 4.13 2.05
C LEU A 59 -13.40 4.79 0.68
N MET A 60 -12.47 5.67 0.32
CA MET A 60 -12.36 6.20 -1.04
C MET A 60 -11.22 5.47 -1.72
N TYR A 61 -11.44 5.00 -2.94
CA TYR A 61 -10.52 4.11 -3.65
C TYR A 61 -9.62 4.86 -4.62
N ASN A 62 -10.10 5.98 -5.19
CA ASN A 62 -9.33 6.85 -6.07
C ASN A 62 -9.94 8.25 -6.17
N ARG A 63 -9.15 9.20 -6.70
CA ARG A 63 -9.50 10.60 -6.94
C ARG A 63 -10.68 10.81 -7.89
N LEU A 64 -11.09 9.80 -8.66
CA LEU A 64 -12.23 9.94 -9.57
C LEU A 64 -13.56 9.87 -8.81
N GLY A 65 -13.58 9.25 -7.63
CA GLY A 65 -14.73 9.20 -6.73
C GLY A 65 -15.31 7.80 -6.53
N ALA A 66 -14.60 6.74 -6.95
CA ALA A 66 -14.98 5.38 -6.56
C ALA A 66 -14.78 5.19 -5.05
N ALA A 67 -15.78 4.63 -4.37
CA ALA A 67 -15.78 4.58 -2.90
C ALA A 67 -16.71 3.50 -2.33
N ASN A 68 -16.53 3.21 -1.04
CA ASN A 68 -17.51 2.57 -0.17
C ASN A 68 -17.81 3.42 1.06
N ILE A 69 -19.02 3.98 1.11
CA ILE A 69 -19.47 4.84 2.22
C ILE A 69 -19.73 4.05 3.52
N ASN A 70 -19.92 2.74 3.43
CA ASN A 70 -20.15 1.81 4.55
C ASN A 70 -18.97 0.84 4.69
N GLY A 71 -17.75 1.29 4.39
CA GLY A 71 -16.55 0.49 4.65
C GLY A 71 -16.34 0.21 6.14
N MET A 72 -15.56 -0.83 6.43
CA MET A 72 -15.12 -1.23 7.76
C MET A 72 -13.62 -1.50 7.71
N MET A 73 -12.90 -1.21 8.79
CA MET A 73 -11.46 -1.50 8.84
C MET A 73 -10.97 -1.84 10.24
N TYR A 74 -9.81 -2.50 10.29
CA TYR A 74 -8.99 -2.57 11.49
C TYR A 74 -8.00 -1.41 11.54
N ALA A 75 -7.77 -0.86 12.74
CA ALA A 75 -6.68 0.07 12.99
C ALA A 75 -6.13 -0.11 14.40
N LEU A 76 -4.92 0.39 14.65
CA LEU A 76 -4.45 0.57 16.02
C LEU A 76 -5.35 1.60 16.72
N LYS A 77 -5.75 1.35 17.97
CA LYS A 77 -6.62 2.25 18.75
C LYS A 77 -6.11 3.69 18.78
N ARG A 78 -4.78 3.87 18.79
CA ARG A 78 -4.13 5.19 18.80
C ARG A 78 -4.24 5.98 17.50
N ASP A 79 -4.56 5.31 16.41
CA ASP A 79 -4.77 5.88 15.09
C ASP A 79 -6.24 6.20 14.83
N VAL A 80 -7.10 6.04 15.83
CA VAL A 80 -8.52 6.36 15.77
C VAL A 80 -8.82 7.52 16.71
N VAL A 81 -9.73 8.39 16.28
CA VAL A 81 -10.22 9.52 17.06
C VAL A 81 -11.69 9.35 17.41
N PHE A 82 -12.11 10.02 18.46
CA PHE A 82 -13.52 10.19 18.74
C PHE A 82 -14.15 11.19 17.74
N ASN A 83 -15.29 10.83 17.16
CA ASN A 83 -16.06 11.71 16.28
C ASN A 83 -17.56 11.51 16.52
N ASN A 84 -18.16 12.42 17.29
CA ASN A 84 -19.60 12.48 17.47
C ASN A 84 -20.27 13.26 16.34
N ARG A 85 -20.69 12.55 15.29
CA ARG A 85 -21.38 13.17 14.14
C ARG A 85 -22.70 13.85 14.52
N GLY A 86 -23.33 13.43 15.61
CA GLY A 86 -24.56 14.04 16.13
C GLY A 86 -24.32 15.33 16.91
N ASN A 87 -23.08 15.61 17.32
CA ASN A 87 -22.70 16.83 18.02
C ASN A 87 -21.26 17.24 17.66
N PRO A 88 -21.06 17.98 16.56
CA PRO A 88 -19.74 18.45 16.13
C PRO A 88 -19.01 19.33 17.15
N ASP A 89 -19.74 19.95 18.10
CA ASP A 89 -19.19 20.81 19.16
C ASP A 89 -18.74 20.02 20.42
N ASP A 90 -18.80 18.68 20.40
CA ASP A 90 -18.31 17.85 21.50
C ASP A 90 -16.82 18.12 21.75
N SER A 91 -16.47 18.40 23.02
CA SER A 91 -15.11 18.77 23.42
C SER A 91 -14.07 17.67 23.18
N ASP A 92 -14.49 16.42 23.01
CA ASP A 92 -13.61 15.29 22.69
C ASP A 92 -13.47 15.02 21.19
N ASN A 93 -14.18 15.75 20.33
CA ASN A 93 -14.10 15.54 18.89
C ASN A 93 -12.66 15.69 18.36
N LEU A 94 -12.31 14.74 17.51
CA LEU A 94 -11.00 14.57 16.88
C LEU A 94 -9.84 14.37 17.87
N LYS A 95 -10.11 14.04 19.14
CA LYS A 95 -9.06 13.58 20.07
C LYS A 95 -8.76 12.10 19.85
N PRO A 96 -7.48 11.68 19.87
CA PRO A 96 -7.11 10.27 19.81
C PRO A 96 -7.80 9.44 20.90
N LEU A 97 -8.15 8.18 20.61
CA LEU A 97 -8.80 7.31 21.60
C LEU A 97 -7.93 6.99 22.82
N THR A 98 -6.63 7.26 22.76
CA THR A 98 -5.70 7.16 23.89
C THR A 98 -5.83 8.33 24.87
N GLN A 99 -6.55 9.39 24.50
CA GLN A 99 -6.73 10.61 25.29
C GLN A 99 -8.18 10.86 25.71
N VAL A 100 -9.11 9.96 25.34
CA VAL A 100 -10.52 10.05 25.71
C VAL A 100 -10.87 8.92 26.68
N ALA A 101 -11.66 9.23 27.69
CA ALA A 101 -12.18 8.26 28.66
C ALA A 101 -13.70 8.20 28.52
N ARG A 102 -14.18 7.50 27.48
CA ARG A 102 -15.59 7.40 27.11
C ARG A 102 -16.05 5.95 26.99
N THR A 103 -17.34 5.73 27.21
CA THR A 103 -17.98 4.41 27.09
C THR A 103 -18.86 4.28 25.85
N ASP A 104 -19.18 5.39 25.18
CA ASP A 104 -20.07 5.50 24.02
C ASP A 104 -19.29 5.66 22.70
N LEU A 105 -18.22 4.89 22.56
CA LEU A 105 -17.32 4.95 21.41
C LEU A 105 -17.88 4.26 20.17
N ALA A 106 -18.72 3.22 20.31
CA ALA A 106 -19.25 2.47 19.18
C ALA A 106 -20.05 3.37 18.22
N GLY A 107 -19.66 3.40 16.95
CA GLY A 107 -20.24 4.27 15.91
C GLY A 107 -19.87 5.76 15.99
N ASN A 108 -19.14 6.20 17.02
CA ASN A 108 -18.71 7.59 17.22
C ASN A 108 -17.19 7.73 17.10
N VAL A 109 -16.60 7.05 16.12
CA VAL A 109 -15.16 7.05 15.88
C VAL A 109 -14.84 7.12 14.40
N GLU A 110 -13.65 7.60 14.08
CA GLU A 110 -13.10 7.59 12.73
C GLU A 110 -11.57 7.47 12.78
N LEU A 111 -10.96 7.10 11.65
CA LEU A 111 -9.51 7.12 11.52
C LEU A 111 -9.00 8.57 11.70
N ARG A 112 -7.82 8.75 12.29
CA ARG A 112 -7.22 10.09 12.41
C ARG A 112 -7.22 10.81 11.05
N PRO A 113 -7.54 12.11 11.01
CA PRO A 113 -7.66 12.83 9.74
C PRO A 113 -6.36 12.87 8.93
N ASP A 114 -5.20 12.71 9.55
CA ASP A 114 -3.88 12.72 8.90
C ASP A 114 -3.43 11.35 8.37
N LYS A 115 -4.24 10.29 8.52
CA LYS A 115 -3.88 8.93 8.13
C LYS A 115 -4.80 8.39 7.04
N ARG A 116 -4.19 7.79 6.01
CA ARG A 116 -4.93 7.11 4.95
C ARG A 116 -5.55 5.80 5.46
N PRO A 117 -6.81 5.51 5.11
CA PRO A 117 -7.37 4.16 5.31
C PRO A 117 -6.59 3.11 4.52
N ARG A 118 -5.96 2.17 5.23
CA ARG A 118 -5.24 1.00 4.71
C ARG A 118 -5.54 -0.23 5.56
N PRO A 119 -5.42 -1.46 5.03
CA PRO A 119 -5.51 -2.66 5.85
C PRO A 119 -4.48 -2.63 6.98
N LEU A 120 -4.85 -3.15 8.16
CA LEU A 120 -3.92 -3.22 9.29
C LEU A 120 -2.77 -4.19 8.97
N VAL A 121 -1.53 -3.74 9.15
CA VAL A 121 -0.34 -4.62 9.04
C VAL A 121 0.42 -4.63 10.36
N LEU A 122 0.47 -5.79 11.00
CA LEU A 122 1.26 -6.01 12.22
C LEU A 122 2.51 -6.84 11.88
N ARG A 123 3.65 -6.46 12.44
CA ARG A 123 4.92 -7.17 12.22
C ARG A 123 5.52 -7.61 13.55
N ILE A 124 5.97 -8.87 13.62
CA ILE A 124 6.67 -9.44 14.78
C ILE A 124 7.90 -10.22 14.30
N ALA A 125 8.88 -10.47 15.18
CA ALA A 125 9.99 -11.35 14.82
C ALA A 125 9.63 -12.81 15.07
N ARG A 126 10.24 -13.73 14.32
CA ARG A 126 10.12 -15.17 14.57
C ARG A 126 10.54 -15.51 16.00
N GLY A 127 9.68 -16.23 16.72
CA GLY A 127 9.81 -16.58 18.13
C GLY A 127 9.07 -15.63 19.07
N ASP A 128 8.58 -14.50 18.59
CA ASP A 128 7.72 -13.60 19.38
C ASP A 128 6.29 -14.16 19.49
N CYS A 129 5.60 -13.77 20.56
CA CYS A 129 4.16 -13.85 20.65
C CYS A 129 3.55 -12.47 20.38
N LEU A 130 2.41 -12.45 19.68
CA LEU A 130 1.60 -11.27 19.43
C LEU A 130 0.31 -11.40 20.24
N GLN A 131 0.09 -10.46 21.16
CA GLN A 131 -1.16 -10.32 21.89
C GLN A 131 -1.97 -9.16 21.27
N VAL A 132 -3.10 -9.49 20.65
CA VAL A 132 -4.01 -8.52 20.06
C VAL A 132 -5.19 -8.30 21.00
N THR A 133 -5.37 -7.06 21.45
CA THR A 133 -6.57 -6.63 22.18
C THR A 133 -7.52 -5.99 21.18
N LEU A 134 -8.49 -6.75 20.66
CA LEU A 134 -9.47 -6.26 19.70
C LEU A 134 -10.67 -5.67 20.42
N THR A 135 -11.02 -4.41 20.13
CA THR A 135 -12.27 -3.79 20.58
C THR A 135 -13.21 -3.53 19.41
N ASN A 136 -14.44 -4.03 19.48
CA ASN A 136 -15.47 -3.76 18.49
C ASN A 136 -16.11 -2.37 18.74
N LEU A 137 -15.92 -1.45 17.81
CA LEU A 137 -16.47 -0.09 17.80
C LEU A 137 -17.40 0.14 16.58
N LEU A 138 -17.83 -0.93 15.90
CA LEU A 138 -18.82 -0.83 14.83
C LEU A 138 -20.11 -0.18 15.35
N THR A 139 -20.76 0.57 14.47
CA THR A 139 -22.12 1.06 14.71
C THR A 139 -23.04 -0.15 14.91
N PRO A 140 -23.91 -0.14 15.95
CA PRO A 140 -24.81 -1.28 16.20
C PRO A 140 -25.77 -1.60 15.06
N GLN A 141 -26.08 -0.60 14.23
CA GLN A 141 -26.86 -0.78 13.00
C GLN A 141 -25.91 -0.86 11.80
N ALA A 142 -26.08 -1.88 10.97
CA ALA A 142 -25.38 -2.01 9.69
C ALA A 142 -25.81 -0.92 8.71
N ASN A 143 -24.91 -0.60 7.78
CA ASN A 143 -25.06 0.43 6.76
C ASN A 143 -25.45 1.80 7.35
N PRO A 144 -24.64 2.32 8.30
CA PRO A 144 -24.98 3.53 9.05
C PRO A 144 -24.95 4.80 8.18
N ASN A 145 -24.20 4.79 7.07
CA ASN A 145 -24.09 5.92 6.17
C ASN A 145 -25.04 5.76 4.99
N LYS A 146 -25.74 6.84 4.66
CA LYS A 146 -26.61 6.96 3.50
C LYS A 146 -26.25 8.26 2.79
N THR A 147 -26.18 8.24 1.47
CA THR A 147 -26.10 9.48 0.71
C THR A 147 -27.41 10.25 0.89
N PRO A 148 -27.38 11.60 1.01
CA PRO A 148 -28.59 12.39 1.07
C PRO A 148 -29.45 12.06 -0.17
N ARG A 149 -30.70 11.65 0.05
CA ARG A 149 -31.72 11.61 -1.01
C ARG A 149 -32.39 12.97 -1.00
N PRO A 150 -32.13 13.88 -1.95
CA PRO A 150 -32.87 15.13 -2.02
C PRO A 150 -34.20 14.83 -2.74
N ASN A 151 -35.00 13.92 -2.17
CA ASN A 151 -36.38 13.50 -2.47
C ASN A 151 -36.91 13.22 -3.89
N ASP A 152 -36.26 13.52 -5.02
CA ASP A 152 -36.95 13.57 -6.33
C ASP A 152 -36.31 12.81 -7.50
N THR A 153 -37.12 12.58 -8.53
CA THR A 153 -36.96 11.53 -9.56
C THR A 153 -36.05 11.95 -10.73
N PRO A 154 -35.18 11.05 -11.23
CA PRO A 154 -34.86 9.74 -10.68
C PRO A 154 -33.79 9.89 -9.57
N PRO A 155 -34.02 9.34 -8.36
CA PRO A 155 -33.04 9.38 -7.30
C PRO A 155 -31.87 8.45 -7.67
N PHE A 156 -30.64 8.96 -7.70
CA PHE A 156 -29.48 8.08 -7.76
C PHE A 156 -29.25 7.48 -6.36
N ASN A 157 -29.28 6.16 -6.31
CA ASN A 157 -29.16 5.41 -5.07
C ASN A 157 -27.71 4.87 -5.01
N VAL A 158 -26.80 5.65 -4.43
CA VAL A 158 -25.49 5.13 -4.01
C VAL A 158 -25.72 4.42 -2.68
N ILE A 159 -26.28 3.22 -2.77
CA ILE A 159 -26.46 2.35 -1.62
C ILE A 159 -25.50 1.18 -1.80
N ILE A 160 -24.50 1.15 -0.94
CA ILE A 160 -23.74 -0.06 -0.67
C ILE A 160 -24.26 -0.56 0.67
N ASP A 161 -25.28 -1.43 0.61
CA ASP A 161 -25.88 -2.08 1.78
C ASP A 161 -25.25 -3.47 2.03
N GLU A 162 -23.94 -3.58 1.80
CA GLU A 162 -23.19 -4.85 1.86
C GLU A 162 -22.74 -5.23 3.27
N GLN A 163 -22.92 -4.34 4.27
CA GLN A 163 -22.58 -4.69 5.63
C GLN A 163 -23.55 -5.73 6.19
N VAL A 164 -22.99 -6.74 6.86
CA VAL A 164 -23.78 -7.77 7.53
C VAL A 164 -24.52 -7.14 8.71
N ALA A 165 -25.81 -7.50 8.86
CA ALA A 165 -26.67 -7.02 9.94
C ALA A 165 -26.12 -7.41 11.32
N ASP A 166 -25.53 -8.60 11.41
CA ASP A 166 -24.79 -9.03 12.59
C ASP A 166 -23.44 -8.31 12.66
N ARG A 167 -23.17 -7.65 13.79
CA ARG A 167 -22.02 -6.73 13.97
C ARG A 167 -20.90 -7.37 14.76
N HIS A 168 -20.79 -8.68 14.74
CA HIS A 168 -19.64 -9.38 15.34
C HIS A 168 -18.39 -9.20 14.50
N VAL A 169 -17.27 -9.06 15.19
CA VAL A 169 -15.94 -9.05 14.58
C VAL A 169 -15.03 -10.05 15.29
N GLY A 170 -13.93 -10.42 14.66
CA GLY A 170 -12.94 -11.32 15.25
C GLY A 170 -11.57 -11.11 14.63
N PHE A 171 -10.51 -11.54 15.29
CA PHE A 171 -9.16 -11.49 14.75
C PHE A 171 -8.63 -12.90 14.49
N HIS A 172 -8.98 -13.48 13.33
CA HIS A 172 -8.49 -14.78 12.90
C HIS A 172 -7.27 -14.61 12.00
N VAL A 173 -6.16 -15.27 12.32
CA VAL A 173 -4.93 -15.19 11.52
C VAL A 173 -4.60 -16.54 10.89
N ASN A 174 -4.81 -16.63 9.59
CA ASN A 174 -4.68 -17.88 8.83
C ASN A 174 -3.24 -18.41 8.92
N GLY A 175 -3.05 -19.58 9.54
CA GLY A 175 -1.77 -20.28 9.58
C GLY A 175 -0.85 -19.99 10.78
N MET A 176 -1.26 -19.12 11.71
CA MET A 176 -0.49 -18.87 12.94
C MET A 176 -0.90 -19.80 14.09
N GLN A 177 0.06 -20.09 14.98
CA GLN A 177 -0.16 -20.99 16.13
C GLN A 177 -0.78 -20.24 17.32
N LEU A 178 -1.73 -20.89 18.01
CA LEU A 178 -2.38 -20.36 19.21
C LEU A 178 -1.54 -20.69 20.45
N VAL A 179 -1.40 -19.74 21.38
CA VAL A 179 -0.52 -19.92 22.56
C VAL A 179 -1.19 -20.69 23.69
N ASN A 180 -2.37 -20.25 24.13
CA ASN A 180 -3.06 -20.78 25.30
C ASN A 180 -4.14 -21.81 24.93
N GLY A 181 -4.81 -21.62 23.79
CA GLY A 181 -5.85 -22.53 23.31
C GLY A 181 -6.80 -21.87 22.32
N ILE A 182 -7.94 -22.51 22.04
CA ILE A 182 -8.87 -22.07 20.99
C ILE A 182 -9.46 -20.67 21.22
N ALA A 183 -9.43 -20.14 22.45
CA ALA A 183 -9.89 -18.80 22.76
C ALA A 183 -8.92 -17.69 22.26
N ASP A 184 -7.68 -18.04 21.93
CA ASP A 184 -6.72 -17.14 21.26
C ASP A 184 -7.00 -16.99 19.77
N ASP A 185 -8.05 -17.64 19.27
CA ASP A 185 -8.52 -17.49 17.90
C ASP A 185 -9.98 -17.04 17.88
N SER A 186 -10.36 -16.25 16.89
CA SER A 186 -11.73 -15.79 16.75
C SER A 186 -12.66 -16.79 16.03
N SER A 187 -12.26 -18.06 15.89
CA SER A 187 -13.11 -19.09 15.30
C SER A 187 -14.23 -19.52 16.23
N PHE A 188 -15.45 -19.00 16.03
CA PHE A 188 -16.64 -19.46 16.75
C PHE A 188 -17.37 -20.55 15.95
N VAL A 189 -17.04 -21.83 16.21
CA VAL A 189 -17.60 -22.99 15.48
C VAL A 189 -18.80 -23.63 16.20
N GLY A 190 -19.41 -22.91 17.15
CA GLY A 190 -20.60 -23.33 17.90
C GLY A 190 -20.38 -24.40 18.99
N LYS A 191 -19.23 -25.09 19.01
CA LYS A 191 -18.83 -26.02 20.09
C LYS A 191 -17.92 -25.40 21.14
N ASN A 192 -17.14 -24.39 20.76
CA ASN A 192 -16.29 -23.62 21.67
C ASN A 192 -17.07 -22.43 22.26
N ALA A 193 -16.55 -21.87 23.35
CA ALA A 193 -17.03 -20.60 23.86
C ALA A 193 -16.86 -19.50 22.79
N ASN A 194 -17.79 -18.55 22.75
CA ASN A 194 -17.71 -17.43 21.82
C ASN A 194 -16.43 -16.62 22.11
N SER A 195 -15.55 -16.54 21.11
CA SER A 195 -14.31 -15.77 21.12
C SER A 195 -14.35 -14.59 20.15
N LEU A 196 -15.54 -14.15 19.74
CA LEU A 196 -15.74 -12.97 18.89
C LEU A 196 -15.85 -11.69 19.71
N ALA A 197 -15.31 -10.64 19.10
CA ALA A 197 -15.68 -9.23 19.22
C ALA A 197 -17.18 -8.93 19.02
N GLY A 198 -18.13 -9.50 19.76
CA GLY A 198 -19.59 -9.28 19.58
C GLY A 198 -20.46 -10.39 20.19
N ALA A 199 -21.70 -10.03 20.57
CA ALA A 199 -22.83 -10.73 21.24
C ALA A 199 -22.62 -11.91 22.26
N ASP A 200 -23.20 -11.70 23.45
CA ASP A 200 -24.28 -12.54 23.96
C ASP A 200 -25.56 -11.91 23.37
N GLY A 201 -26.59 -12.68 23.07
CA GLY A 201 -27.77 -12.24 22.31
C GLY A 201 -28.68 -11.19 22.98
N SER A 202 -28.12 -10.14 23.58
CA SER A 202 -28.78 -9.13 24.40
C SER A 202 -29.04 -7.79 23.69
N GLY A 203 -28.63 -7.60 22.43
CA GLY A 203 -28.80 -6.32 21.73
C GLY A 203 -28.01 -5.17 22.37
N SER A 204 -26.92 -5.48 23.08
CA SER A 204 -26.07 -4.53 23.77
C SER A 204 -25.32 -3.59 22.82
N THR A 205 -25.43 -2.27 23.04
CA THR A 205 -24.66 -1.20 22.38
C THR A 205 -23.25 -1.01 22.94
N GLN A 206 -22.81 -1.82 23.91
CA GLN A 206 -21.49 -1.70 24.52
C GLN A 206 -20.39 -2.29 23.63
N SER A 207 -19.29 -1.53 23.47
CA SER A 207 -18.03 -2.01 22.89
C SER A 207 -17.53 -3.21 23.68
N ARG A 208 -17.25 -4.32 22.99
CA ARG A 208 -16.69 -5.54 23.59
C ARG A 208 -15.26 -5.72 23.16
N THR A 209 -14.44 -6.15 24.11
CA THR A 209 -13.02 -6.37 23.92
C THR A 209 -12.71 -7.86 24.06
N GLN A 210 -11.94 -8.40 23.13
CA GLN A 210 -11.42 -9.76 23.16
C GLN A 210 -9.91 -9.72 23.00
N VAL A 211 -9.21 -10.65 23.66
CA VAL A 211 -7.75 -10.78 23.58
C VAL A 211 -7.41 -12.08 22.86
N TYR A 212 -6.47 -12.00 21.91
CA TYR A 212 -5.97 -13.12 21.11
C TYR A 212 -4.46 -13.19 21.22
N THR A 213 -3.89 -14.36 21.54
CA THR A 213 -2.43 -14.55 21.67
C THR A 213 -1.89 -15.56 20.65
N LEU A 214 -1.09 -15.08 19.71
CA LEU A 214 -0.58 -15.82 18.55
C LEU A 214 0.94 -15.96 18.62
N TYR A 215 1.50 -17.05 18.09
CA TYR A 215 2.94 -17.33 18.08
C TYR A 215 3.54 -17.25 16.67
N GLY A 216 4.60 -16.45 16.52
CA GLY A 216 5.37 -16.30 15.28
C GLY A 216 6.34 -17.46 15.05
N GLU A 217 5.84 -18.65 14.73
CA GLU A 217 6.66 -19.87 14.58
C GLU A 217 7.66 -19.80 13.41
N LYS A 218 7.23 -19.22 12.28
CA LYS A 218 7.97 -19.21 11.00
C LYS A 218 7.83 -17.86 10.32
N GLU A 219 8.89 -17.44 9.63
CA GLU A 219 8.87 -16.26 8.77
C GLU A 219 7.81 -16.43 7.67
N GLY A 220 7.06 -15.38 7.37
CA GLY A 220 6.01 -15.40 6.37
C GLY A 220 5.01 -14.28 6.55
N VAL A 221 4.00 -14.25 5.69
CA VAL A 221 2.87 -13.32 5.77
C VAL A 221 1.57 -14.11 5.90
N PHE A 222 0.70 -13.65 6.80
CA PHE A 222 -0.51 -14.34 7.20
C PHE A 222 -1.69 -13.37 7.14
N LEU A 223 -2.76 -13.79 6.48
CA LEU A 223 -3.98 -12.98 6.32
C LEU A 223 -4.75 -12.93 7.65
N VAL A 224 -5.19 -11.75 8.03
CA VAL A 224 -6.14 -11.52 9.12
C VAL A 224 -7.54 -11.35 8.54
N THR A 225 -8.50 -12.11 9.05
CA THR A 225 -9.92 -12.00 8.68
C THR A 225 -10.81 -11.97 9.92
N SER A 226 -12.04 -11.50 9.71
CA SER A 226 -13.09 -11.53 10.73
C SER A 226 -13.98 -12.75 10.57
N TYR A 227 -13.99 -13.65 11.56
CA TYR A 227 -14.94 -14.78 11.59
C TYR A 227 -16.30 -14.41 12.21
N GLY A 228 -16.52 -13.13 12.51
CA GLY A 228 -17.82 -12.64 12.99
C GLY A 228 -18.91 -12.72 11.92
N SER A 229 -18.55 -12.55 10.65
CA SER A 229 -19.37 -12.93 9.52
C SER A 229 -18.50 -13.20 8.30
N THR A 230 -18.50 -14.46 7.86
CA THR A 230 -17.72 -14.95 6.71
C THR A 230 -18.55 -15.04 5.43
N VAL A 231 -19.84 -14.74 5.48
CA VAL A 231 -20.78 -14.80 4.35
C VAL A 231 -21.71 -13.57 4.39
N GLY A 232 -21.90 -12.92 3.25
CA GLY A 232 -22.79 -11.77 3.04
C GLY A 232 -24.03 -12.11 2.19
N ALA A 233 -24.71 -11.08 1.69
CA ALA A 233 -25.79 -11.24 0.71
C ALA A 233 -25.23 -11.75 -0.63
N ASP A 234 -26.01 -12.51 -1.41
CA ASP A 234 -25.66 -12.99 -2.76
C ASP A 234 -24.26 -13.64 -2.91
N ALA A 235 -23.82 -14.37 -1.88
CA ALA A 235 -22.52 -15.04 -1.80
C ALA A 235 -21.29 -14.13 -1.61
N ASN A 236 -21.46 -12.86 -1.20
CA ASN A 236 -20.38 -11.94 -0.81
C ASN A 236 -19.60 -12.42 0.45
N HIS A 237 -18.38 -11.93 0.71
CA HIS A 237 -17.49 -12.33 1.82
C HIS A 237 -17.80 -11.67 3.17
N GLY A 238 -19.06 -11.28 3.40
CA GLY A 238 -19.52 -10.69 4.65
C GLY A 238 -18.70 -9.47 5.07
N ASN A 239 -17.96 -9.59 6.17
CA ASN A 239 -17.15 -8.48 6.69
C ASN A 239 -15.99 -8.09 5.77
N SER A 240 -15.43 -9.03 5.01
CA SER A 240 -14.23 -8.80 4.20
C SER A 240 -14.49 -7.93 2.97
N ASP A 241 -15.66 -8.05 2.33
CA ASP A 241 -16.00 -7.24 1.13
C ASP A 241 -16.14 -5.76 1.44
N ASN A 242 -16.39 -5.43 2.71
CA ASN A 242 -16.43 -4.06 3.20
C ASN A 242 -15.08 -3.58 3.74
N GLY A 243 -14.02 -4.37 3.62
CA GLY A 243 -12.66 -3.99 3.98
C GLY A 243 -12.14 -4.50 5.34
N LEU A 244 -12.92 -5.31 6.08
CA LEU A 244 -12.50 -5.74 7.42
C LEU A 244 -11.51 -6.93 7.39
N PHE A 245 -10.28 -6.65 7.00
CA PHE A 245 -9.15 -7.58 6.94
C PHE A 245 -7.82 -6.87 7.23
N GLY A 246 -6.75 -7.65 7.38
CA GLY A 246 -5.39 -7.16 7.62
C GLY A 246 -4.33 -8.23 7.38
N GLN A 247 -3.11 -7.99 7.85
CA GLN A 247 -1.99 -8.93 7.76
C GLN A 247 -1.18 -8.97 9.05
N VAL A 248 -0.64 -10.15 9.36
CA VAL A 248 0.48 -10.33 10.28
C VAL A 248 1.67 -10.84 9.49
N ILE A 249 2.80 -10.15 9.59
CA ILE A 249 4.07 -10.58 8.99
C ILE A 249 5.00 -11.01 10.12
N VAL A 250 5.55 -12.21 9.99
CA VAL A 250 6.60 -12.72 10.86
C VAL A 250 7.92 -12.52 10.14
N GLU A 251 8.76 -11.66 10.71
CA GLU A 251 10.10 -11.31 10.23
C GLU A 251 11.16 -12.28 10.75
N PRO A 252 12.40 -12.24 10.23
CA PRO A 252 13.48 -13.08 10.73
C PRO A 252 13.72 -12.93 12.25
N THR A 253 14.31 -13.96 12.87
CA THR A 253 14.58 -13.96 14.32
C THR A 253 15.41 -12.74 14.74
N GLY A 254 14.96 -12.05 15.79
CA GLY A 254 15.64 -10.87 16.33
C GLY A 254 15.51 -9.60 15.47
N ALA A 255 14.61 -9.60 14.48
CA ALA A 255 14.35 -8.42 13.66
C ALA A 255 13.88 -7.22 14.50
N ARG A 256 14.41 -6.05 14.14
CA ARG A 256 13.94 -4.73 14.56
C ARG A 256 13.24 -4.06 13.38
N ILE A 257 12.06 -3.52 13.63
CA ILE A 257 11.12 -3.11 12.58
C ILE A 257 10.91 -1.60 12.66
N TYR A 258 11.18 -0.91 11.56
CA TYR A 258 11.09 0.54 11.44
C TYR A 258 10.19 0.91 10.25
N ARG A 259 9.60 2.10 10.26
CA ARG A 259 8.87 2.64 9.10
C ARG A 259 9.86 2.86 7.95
N SER A 260 9.48 2.47 6.74
CA SER A 260 10.28 2.73 5.52
C SER A 260 10.08 4.15 4.98
N LEU A 261 8.93 4.75 5.28
CA LEU A 261 8.52 6.05 4.79
C LEU A 261 8.24 7.00 5.96
N ALA A 262 8.44 8.29 5.71
CA ALA A 262 8.17 9.38 6.63
C ALA A 262 7.84 10.66 5.86
N LEU A 263 7.09 11.58 6.46
CA LEU A 263 6.95 12.93 5.93
C LEU A 263 8.28 13.69 6.00
N GLU A 264 8.44 14.75 5.19
CA GLU A 264 9.63 15.64 5.28
C GLU A 264 9.86 16.12 6.70
N GLU A 265 8.79 16.55 7.37
CA GLU A 265 8.87 17.06 8.72
C GLU A 265 9.31 15.96 9.71
N GLU A 266 8.84 14.72 9.55
CA GLU A 266 9.27 13.59 10.36
C GLU A 266 10.74 13.22 10.09
N MET A 267 11.18 13.25 8.83
CA MET A 267 12.58 13.08 8.45
C MET A 267 13.47 14.15 9.08
N ARG A 268 13.02 15.41 9.07
CA ARG A 268 13.72 16.53 9.69
C ARG A 268 13.76 16.43 11.22
N LEU A 269 12.69 15.94 11.85
CA LEU A 269 12.69 15.60 13.28
C LEU A 269 13.65 14.46 13.61
N ALA A 270 13.78 13.45 12.76
CA ALA A 270 14.71 12.33 12.95
C ALA A 270 16.17 12.69 12.61
N THR A 271 16.41 13.79 11.89
CA THR A 271 17.75 14.23 11.51
C THR A 271 18.48 14.91 12.68
N THR A 272 19.71 14.48 12.95
CA THR A 272 20.58 15.04 14.02
C THR A 272 21.66 15.97 13.48
N GLY A 273 21.97 15.86 12.20
CA GLY A 273 22.96 16.67 11.49
C GLY A 273 22.98 16.28 10.02
N ARG A 274 23.88 16.89 9.24
CA ARG A 274 24.10 16.53 7.84
C ARG A 274 25.58 16.27 7.58
N THR A 275 25.88 15.38 6.65
CA THR A 275 27.24 15.14 6.17
C THR A 275 27.75 16.33 5.35
N ALA A 276 29.05 16.36 5.02
CA ALA A 276 29.62 17.40 4.17
C ALA A 276 28.98 17.46 2.77
N SER A 277 28.48 16.33 2.27
CA SER A 277 27.75 16.24 1.00
C SER A 277 26.25 16.55 1.13
N GLY A 278 25.76 16.91 2.33
CA GLY A 278 24.38 17.31 2.56
C GLY A 278 23.41 16.20 2.96
N HIS A 279 23.86 14.94 3.02
CA HIS A 279 23.00 13.81 3.40
C HIS A 279 22.61 13.89 4.88
N PRO A 280 21.35 13.57 5.26
CA PRO A 280 20.93 13.58 6.64
C PRO A 280 21.57 12.45 7.47
N ILE A 281 21.93 12.78 8.71
CA ILE A 281 22.34 11.80 9.73
C ILE A 281 21.09 11.48 10.55
N ILE A 282 20.51 10.30 10.31
CA ILE A 282 19.23 9.88 10.88
C ILE A 282 19.42 9.19 12.23
N ASP A 283 18.67 9.64 13.23
CA ASP A 283 18.43 8.91 14.48
C ASP A 283 17.16 8.06 14.32
N TYR A 284 17.34 6.75 14.17
CA TYR A 284 16.25 5.78 13.99
C TYR A 284 15.40 5.59 15.25
N GLU A 285 15.90 6.02 16.41
CA GLU A 285 15.20 5.96 17.69
C GLU A 285 14.63 7.32 18.11
N ALA A 286 14.67 8.33 17.21
CA ALA A 286 14.12 9.64 17.46
C ALA A 286 12.65 9.56 17.87
N THR A 287 12.27 10.40 18.83
CA THR A 287 10.89 10.48 19.34
C THR A 287 10.29 11.84 19.03
N TYR A 288 8.97 11.87 18.92
CA TYR A 288 8.23 13.12 18.73
C TYR A 288 8.41 14.07 19.93
N PRO A 289 8.58 15.38 19.69
CA PRO A 289 8.73 16.37 20.75
C PRO A 289 7.56 16.38 21.74
N ASN A 290 7.86 16.60 23.02
CA ASN A 290 6.85 16.79 24.06
C ASN A 290 6.31 18.23 24.07
N GLN A 291 5.74 18.69 22.96
CA GLN A 291 5.12 20.00 22.80
C GLN A 291 3.94 19.94 21.81
N GLN A 292 3.19 21.03 21.69
CA GLN A 292 2.15 21.13 20.66
C GLN A 292 2.77 21.21 19.25
N PRO A 293 2.11 20.64 18.22
CA PRO A 293 0.81 19.96 18.28
C PRO A 293 0.87 18.48 18.66
N TRP A 294 2.07 17.86 18.73
CA TRP A 294 2.21 16.41 18.95
C TRP A 294 1.59 15.90 20.26
N ILE A 295 1.49 16.73 21.29
CA ILE A 295 0.73 16.40 22.51
C ILE A 295 -0.75 16.20 22.17
N ALA A 296 -1.40 17.15 21.49
CA ALA A 296 -2.81 17.05 21.11
C ALA A 296 -3.07 15.96 20.05
N GLU A 297 -2.03 15.56 19.32
CA GLU A 297 -2.07 14.43 18.38
C GLU A 297 -1.83 13.08 19.07
N GLY A 298 -1.46 13.05 20.35
CA GLY A 298 -1.10 11.81 21.04
C GLY A 298 0.16 11.15 20.49
N LYS A 299 1.00 11.92 19.78
CA LYS A 299 2.29 11.49 19.21
C LYS A 299 3.46 11.80 20.13
N ALA A 300 3.36 12.79 21.01
CA ALA A 300 4.45 13.21 21.90
C ALA A 300 5.11 12.01 22.63
N GLY A 301 6.43 11.90 22.52
CA GLY A 301 7.22 10.82 23.11
C GLY A 301 7.11 9.46 22.43
N LEU A 302 6.29 9.30 21.37
CA LEU A 302 6.30 8.10 20.54
C LEU A 302 7.53 8.09 19.63
N PRO A 303 8.06 6.91 19.27
CA PRO A 303 9.07 6.81 18.22
C PRO A 303 8.51 7.32 16.89
N ILE A 304 9.35 8.03 16.14
CA ILE A 304 9.02 8.53 14.80
C ILE A 304 9.14 7.39 13.78
N LEU A 305 10.23 6.62 13.85
CA LEU A 305 10.57 5.57 12.88
C LEU A 305 10.42 4.15 13.45
N ASN A 306 10.87 3.90 14.68
CA ASN A 306 10.72 2.59 15.32
C ASN A 306 9.23 2.25 15.49
N THR A 307 8.82 1.06 15.05
CA THR A 307 7.40 0.65 15.10
C THR A 307 6.94 0.18 16.48
N ILE A 308 7.87 -0.04 17.40
CA ILE A 308 7.62 -0.62 18.73
C ILE A 308 8.07 0.36 19.82
N GLN A 309 7.23 0.57 20.83
CA GLN A 309 7.59 1.25 22.07
C GLN A 309 7.39 0.32 23.26
N GLY A 310 8.48 -0.06 23.92
CA GLY A 310 8.46 -1.11 24.94
C GLY A 310 8.02 -2.44 24.33
N ASN A 311 6.81 -2.92 24.68
CA ASN A 311 6.19 -4.09 24.07
C ASN A 311 5.05 -3.74 23.10
N ALA A 312 4.63 -2.47 23.03
CA ALA A 312 3.48 -2.07 22.23
C ALA A 312 3.89 -1.77 20.78
N ILE A 313 3.17 -2.34 19.82
CA ILE A 313 3.23 -1.93 18.42
C ILE A 313 2.47 -0.60 18.30
N VAL A 314 3.17 0.45 17.87
CA VAL A 314 2.64 1.82 17.78
C VAL A 314 2.58 2.36 16.35
N HIS A 315 3.08 1.62 15.37
CA HIS A 315 2.94 1.90 13.94
C HIS A 315 2.51 0.65 13.18
N ALA A 316 1.73 0.83 12.12
CA ALA A 316 1.17 -0.25 11.30
C ALA A 316 1.13 0.13 9.82
N GLU A 317 2.28 0.55 9.28
CA GLU A 317 2.45 0.98 7.89
C GLU A 317 2.52 -0.22 6.93
N LEU A 318 2.17 0.00 5.65
CA LEU A 318 2.35 -1.00 4.60
C LEU A 318 3.83 -1.28 4.33
N GLU A 319 4.69 -0.28 4.46
CA GLU A 319 6.13 -0.39 4.18
C GLU A 319 6.98 -0.27 5.44
N ALA A 320 7.87 -1.24 5.62
CA ALA A 320 8.81 -1.27 6.73
C ALA A 320 10.26 -1.45 6.25
N MET A 321 11.20 -1.00 7.05
CA MET A 321 12.59 -1.48 7.01
C MET A 321 12.76 -2.53 8.11
N VAL A 322 13.42 -3.61 7.78
CA VAL A 322 13.69 -4.71 8.70
C VAL A 322 15.19 -4.81 8.87
N LEU A 323 15.63 -4.59 10.11
CA LEU A 323 17.02 -4.62 10.51
C LEU A 323 17.26 -5.84 11.39
N GLY A 324 18.44 -6.44 11.30
CA GLY A 324 18.89 -7.47 12.21
C GLY A 324 19.29 -6.93 13.59
N PRO A 325 19.58 -7.85 14.53
CA PRO A 325 19.88 -7.52 15.91
C PRO A 325 21.28 -6.91 16.11
N ASN A 326 22.17 -6.96 15.12
CA ASN A 326 23.50 -6.36 15.23
C ASN A 326 23.42 -4.83 15.21
N ALA A 327 24.43 -4.16 15.76
CA ALA A 327 24.46 -2.70 15.88
C ALA A 327 24.37 -1.97 14.53
N ASP A 328 24.94 -2.55 13.47
CA ASP A 328 24.89 -2.04 12.10
C ASP A 328 23.61 -2.41 11.34
N GLY A 329 22.67 -3.12 12.01
CA GLY A 329 21.43 -3.59 11.41
C GLY A 329 21.56 -4.90 10.63
N THR A 330 22.73 -5.56 10.64
CA THR A 330 22.88 -6.86 9.97
C THR A 330 22.30 -8.01 10.80
N PHE A 331 22.03 -9.13 10.13
CA PHE A 331 21.60 -10.38 10.74
C PHE A 331 22.79 -11.33 10.98
N PRO A 332 22.76 -12.15 12.05
CA PRO A 332 23.78 -13.16 12.27
C PRO A 332 23.72 -14.24 11.16
N PRO A 333 24.86 -14.88 10.81
CA PRO A 333 24.89 -15.93 9.78
C PRO A 333 23.91 -17.08 10.04
N SER A 334 23.58 -17.36 11.29
CA SER A 334 22.60 -18.39 11.69
C SER A 334 21.15 -18.10 11.29
N THR A 335 20.84 -16.91 10.75
CA THR A 335 19.46 -16.48 10.43
C THR A 335 18.84 -17.31 9.30
N TYR A 336 19.63 -17.61 8.26
CA TYR A 336 19.15 -18.32 7.08
C TYR A 336 19.96 -19.62 6.85
N PRO A 337 19.35 -20.67 6.25
CA PRO A 337 19.98 -21.98 6.14
C PRO A 337 21.31 -22.01 5.37
N LEU A 338 21.42 -21.27 4.27
CA LEU A 338 22.65 -21.25 3.44
C LEU A 338 23.76 -20.47 4.15
N GLU A 339 23.43 -19.28 4.64
CA GLU A 339 24.33 -18.35 5.30
C GLU A 339 24.91 -18.96 6.59
N SER A 340 24.13 -19.79 7.29
CA SER A 340 24.58 -20.51 8.50
C SER A 340 25.73 -21.50 8.23
N LYS A 341 25.89 -21.89 6.96
CA LYS A 341 26.94 -22.80 6.47
C LYS A 341 28.02 -22.07 5.67
N GLY A 342 27.98 -20.73 5.61
CA GLY A 342 28.91 -19.93 4.82
C GLY A 342 28.64 -19.96 3.32
N TYR A 343 27.47 -20.44 2.89
CA TYR A 343 27.02 -20.38 1.50
C TYR A 343 26.05 -19.21 1.28
N ARG A 344 25.90 -18.79 0.04
CA ARG A 344 24.88 -17.82 -0.37
C ARG A 344 24.35 -18.19 -1.74
N ASN A 345 23.09 -17.86 -1.99
CA ASN A 345 22.59 -17.80 -3.35
C ASN A 345 23.21 -16.56 -4.03
N PRO A 346 23.95 -16.69 -5.14
CA PRO A 346 24.64 -15.56 -5.76
C PRO A 346 23.69 -14.54 -6.37
N THR A 347 22.43 -14.93 -6.65
CA THR A 347 21.49 -14.11 -7.39
C THR A 347 20.52 -13.37 -6.46
N VAL A 348 20.42 -13.77 -5.20
CA VAL A 348 19.67 -13.05 -4.16
C VAL A 348 20.59 -11.98 -3.54
N PRO A 349 20.06 -10.79 -3.14
CA PRO A 349 20.80 -9.86 -2.30
C PRO A 349 21.38 -10.55 -1.06
N ASN A 350 22.40 -9.96 -0.42
CA ASN A 350 22.91 -10.54 0.81
C ASN A 350 21.81 -10.48 1.89
N ARG A 351 21.23 -11.63 2.20
CA ARG A 351 20.07 -11.73 3.09
C ARG A 351 20.39 -11.34 4.54
N LEU A 352 21.67 -11.21 4.88
CA LEU A 352 22.11 -10.74 6.19
C LEU A 352 22.11 -9.21 6.34
N GLU A 353 21.76 -8.47 5.29
CA GLU A 353 21.69 -7.02 5.33
C GLU A 353 20.27 -6.52 5.64
N PRO A 354 20.12 -5.28 6.15
CA PRO A 354 18.82 -4.62 6.23
C PRO A 354 18.09 -4.61 4.89
N PHE A 355 16.77 -4.74 4.94
CA PHE A 355 15.92 -4.78 3.74
C PHE A 355 14.62 -4.00 3.91
N ARG A 356 13.97 -3.68 2.80
CA ARG A 356 12.61 -3.13 2.77
C ARG A 356 11.59 -4.23 2.62
N ASP A 357 10.48 -4.09 3.33
CA ASP A 357 9.40 -5.05 3.41
C ASP A 357 8.08 -4.38 2.99
N PHE A 358 7.52 -4.84 1.88
CA PHE A 358 6.30 -4.29 1.28
C PHE A 358 5.12 -5.22 1.53
N ALA A 359 4.12 -4.74 2.28
CA ALA A 359 2.89 -5.46 2.56
C ALA A 359 1.80 -5.16 1.53
N GLN A 360 1.21 -6.21 0.97
CA GLN A 360 0.10 -6.08 0.04
C GLN A 360 -0.98 -7.13 0.23
N VAL A 361 -2.22 -6.66 0.41
CA VAL A 361 -3.43 -7.47 0.40
C VAL A 361 -4.14 -7.26 -0.92
N TRP A 362 -4.23 -8.33 -1.70
CA TRP A 362 -4.98 -8.38 -2.93
C TRP A 362 -6.41 -8.75 -2.60
N HIS A 363 -7.37 -7.92 -3.02
CA HIS A 363 -8.78 -8.17 -2.74
C HIS A 363 -9.65 -8.02 -3.97
N ASP A 364 -10.50 -9.03 -4.19
CA ASP A 364 -11.42 -9.12 -5.31
C ASP A 364 -12.86 -8.83 -4.89
N GLU A 365 -13.67 -8.43 -5.87
CA GLU A 365 -15.11 -8.19 -5.73
C GLU A 365 -15.49 -7.25 -4.56
N ALA A 366 -14.66 -6.23 -4.30
CA ALA A 366 -14.91 -5.31 -3.20
C ALA A 366 -16.25 -4.57 -3.38
N ALA A 367 -16.96 -4.36 -2.27
CA ALA A 367 -18.19 -3.60 -2.25
C ALA A 367 -17.89 -2.14 -2.61
N ALA A 368 -18.19 -1.72 -3.85
CA ALA A 368 -17.77 -0.43 -4.39
C ALA A 368 -18.84 0.27 -5.22
N THR A 369 -19.02 1.56 -4.97
CA THR A 369 -19.70 2.48 -5.89
C THR A 369 -18.71 3.04 -6.88
N GLN A 370 -19.12 3.10 -8.14
CA GLN A 370 -18.31 3.58 -9.24
C GLN A 370 -18.30 5.11 -9.31
N ALA A 371 -17.20 5.69 -9.81
CA ALA A 371 -17.02 7.13 -9.87
C ALA A 371 -18.12 7.87 -10.66
N PHE A 372 -18.66 7.28 -11.73
CA PHE A 372 -19.70 7.91 -12.57
C PHE A 372 -21.00 7.08 -12.59
N PRO A 373 -21.80 7.06 -11.50
CA PRO A 373 -22.96 6.17 -11.38
C PRO A 373 -23.97 6.30 -12.53
N GLY A 374 -24.19 7.50 -13.06
CA GLY A 374 -25.09 7.71 -14.21
C GLY A 374 -24.71 6.89 -15.46
N PHE A 375 -23.42 6.60 -15.66
CA PHE A 375 -22.93 5.71 -16.72
C PHE A 375 -22.98 4.23 -16.30
N TYR A 376 -22.53 3.91 -15.09
CA TYR A 376 -22.47 2.52 -14.62
C TYR A 376 -23.85 1.89 -14.34
N ASN A 377 -24.87 2.72 -14.06
CA ASN A 377 -26.24 2.27 -13.83
C ASN A 377 -27.11 2.32 -15.11
N ASP A 378 -26.58 2.83 -16.22
CA ASP A 378 -27.30 2.79 -17.50
C ASP A 378 -27.44 1.33 -17.99
N PRO A 379 -28.60 0.90 -18.53
CA PRO A 379 -28.82 -0.49 -18.91
C PRO A 379 -27.86 -1.03 -19.98
N VAL A 380 -27.32 -0.17 -20.85
CA VAL A 380 -26.37 -0.58 -21.89
C VAL A 380 -24.96 -0.46 -21.36
N PHE A 381 -24.60 0.69 -20.79
CA PHE A 381 -23.24 0.89 -20.29
C PHE A 381 -22.90 0.11 -19.04
N GLY A 382 -23.86 -0.23 -18.19
CA GLY A 382 -23.64 -1.14 -17.07
C GLY A 382 -23.11 -2.50 -17.55
N TYR A 383 -23.55 -2.98 -18.71
CA TYR A 383 -22.99 -4.19 -19.34
C TYR A 383 -21.61 -3.94 -19.95
N VAL A 384 -21.45 -2.85 -20.73
CA VAL A 384 -20.19 -2.53 -21.42
C VAL A 384 -19.05 -2.26 -20.43
N LEU A 385 -19.34 -1.59 -19.33
CA LEU A 385 -18.36 -1.17 -18.32
C LEU A 385 -18.12 -2.23 -17.24
N ALA A 386 -18.87 -3.34 -17.24
CA ALA A 386 -18.78 -4.37 -16.20
C ALA A 386 -17.36 -4.90 -16.00
N GLY A 387 -16.62 -5.10 -17.11
CA GLY A 387 -15.24 -5.61 -17.11
C GLY A 387 -14.16 -4.54 -16.92
N VAL A 388 -14.52 -3.29 -16.62
CA VAL A 388 -13.59 -2.15 -16.46
C VAL A 388 -13.98 -1.23 -15.29
N LYS A 389 -14.84 -1.72 -14.40
CA LYS A 389 -15.27 -1.04 -13.17
C LYS A 389 -14.20 -1.13 -12.07
N ASP A 390 -14.20 -0.21 -11.12
CA ASP A 390 -13.43 -0.32 -9.88
C ASP A 390 -14.04 -1.43 -9.00
N ALA A 391 -13.45 -2.63 -9.03
CA ALA A 391 -13.92 -3.78 -8.24
C ALA A 391 -12.80 -4.65 -7.69
N PHE A 392 -11.61 -4.54 -8.27
CA PHE A 392 -10.44 -5.27 -7.83
C PHE A 392 -9.40 -4.28 -7.34
N MET A 393 -8.71 -4.66 -6.27
CA MET A 393 -8.00 -3.69 -5.47
C MET A 393 -6.78 -4.29 -4.80
N ILE A 394 -5.85 -3.41 -4.45
CA ILE A 394 -4.69 -3.74 -3.62
C ILE A 394 -4.62 -2.69 -2.52
N ASN A 395 -4.62 -3.13 -1.25
CA ASN A 395 -4.56 -2.25 -0.07
C ASN A 395 -5.59 -1.10 -0.08
N PHE A 396 -6.85 -1.41 -0.39
CA PHE A 396 -7.96 -0.45 -0.62
C PHE A 396 -7.76 0.59 -1.75
N GLY A 397 -6.77 0.47 -2.63
CA GLY A 397 -6.69 1.31 -3.82
C GLY A 397 -7.14 0.56 -5.07
N SER A 398 -7.78 1.30 -6.00
CA SER A 398 -8.23 0.80 -7.30
C SER A 398 -8.02 1.86 -8.38
N GLY A 399 -7.75 1.43 -9.62
CA GLY A 399 -7.69 2.28 -10.81
C GLY A 399 -8.39 1.61 -11.97
N GLY A 400 -9.71 1.50 -11.91
CA GLY A 400 -10.52 0.90 -12.99
C GLY A 400 -10.52 1.77 -14.23
N ILE A 401 -10.10 1.21 -15.37
CA ILE A 401 -9.90 1.98 -16.61
C ILE A 401 -11.19 2.61 -17.15
N GLY A 402 -12.36 2.05 -16.83
CA GLY A 402 -13.65 2.59 -17.26
C GLY A 402 -13.88 4.00 -16.72
N SER A 403 -13.61 4.22 -15.43
CA SER A 403 -13.75 5.53 -14.78
C SER A 403 -12.77 6.54 -15.38
N GLU A 404 -11.54 6.11 -15.70
CA GLU A 404 -10.51 6.97 -16.31
C GLU A 404 -10.87 7.37 -17.74
N ILE A 405 -11.39 6.44 -18.55
CA ILE A 405 -11.88 6.75 -19.90
C ILE A 405 -13.04 7.75 -19.83
N ILE A 406 -14.04 7.52 -18.97
CA ILE A 406 -15.19 8.41 -18.83
C ILE A 406 -14.73 9.81 -18.42
N ALA A 407 -13.86 9.91 -17.41
CA ALA A 407 -13.36 11.19 -16.94
C ALA A 407 -12.55 11.95 -18.01
N ASN A 408 -11.73 11.28 -18.84
CA ASN A 408 -11.10 11.92 -19.99
C ASN A 408 -12.12 12.45 -21.00
N ARG A 409 -13.19 11.68 -21.28
CA ARG A 409 -14.22 12.09 -22.26
C ARG A 409 -15.06 13.26 -21.76
N LEU A 410 -15.31 13.31 -20.45
CA LEU A 410 -16.02 14.40 -19.78
C LEU A 410 -15.13 15.62 -19.48
N GLY A 411 -13.81 15.51 -19.70
CA GLY A 411 -12.87 16.60 -19.45
C GLY A 411 -12.71 16.90 -17.96
N VAL A 412 -12.55 15.87 -17.11
CA VAL A 412 -12.31 16.01 -15.67
C VAL A 412 -11.16 15.12 -15.18
N GLY A 413 -10.65 15.40 -13.98
CA GLY A 413 -9.54 14.68 -13.39
C GLY A 413 -8.19 15.01 -14.05
N PRO A 414 -7.12 14.26 -13.76
CA PRO A 414 -5.75 14.57 -14.20
C PRO A 414 -5.55 14.50 -15.72
N MET A 415 -6.39 13.74 -16.42
CA MET A 415 -6.37 13.60 -17.87
C MET A 415 -7.43 14.49 -18.57
N HIS A 416 -8.00 15.49 -17.87
CA HIS A 416 -9.04 16.38 -18.43
C HIS A 416 -8.60 17.05 -19.73
N ASP A 417 -7.33 17.45 -19.79
CA ASP A 417 -6.77 18.17 -20.92
C ASP A 417 -6.21 17.23 -21.99
N CYS A 418 -6.21 15.91 -21.77
CA CYS A 418 -5.52 14.98 -22.65
C CYS A 418 -6.29 14.67 -23.94
N LEU A 419 -5.71 14.99 -25.10
CA LEU A 419 -6.33 14.70 -26.41
C LEU A 419 -6.16 13.24 -26.85
N THR A 420 -4.94 12.72 -26.75
CA THR A 420 -4.51 11.47 -27.40
C THR A 420 -4.34 10.28 -26.45
N CYS A 421 -4.67 10.45 -25.17
CA CYS A 421 -4.58 9.38 -24.17
C CYS A 421 -5.45 8.18 -24.58
N ALA A 422 -4.82 7.01 -24.66
CA ALA A 422 -5.48 5.77 -25.05
C ALA A 422 -4.90 4.58 -24.27
N TYR A 423 -5.73 3.56 -24.03
CA TYR A 423 -5.30 2.25 -23.51
C TYR A 423 -4.21 2.30 -22.42
N GLU A 424 -2.97 1.97 -22.77
CA GLU A 424 -1.81 1.84 -21.88
C GLU A 424 -1.46 3.10 -21.10
N GLU A 425 -1.79 4.28 -21.63
CA GLU A 425 -1.54 5.52 -20.91
C GLU A 425 -2.38 5.67 -19.63
N PHE A 426 -3.46 4.91 -19.50
CA PHE A 426 -4.30 4.92 -18.31
C PHE A 426 -3.74 4.09 -17.14
N PHE A 427 -2.78 3.21 -17.38
CA PHE A 427 -2.25 2.31 -16.33
C PHE A 427 -0.72 2.25 -16.23
N LEU A 428 0.03 2.62 -17.28
CA LEU A 428 1.50 2.50 -17.28
C LEU A 428 2.24 3.80 -16.95
N THR A 429 1.53 4.91 -16.72
CA THR A 429 2.20 6.19 -16.56
C THR A 429 1.52 7.16 -15.60
N SER A 430 2.20 7.39 -14.47
CA SER A 430 1.89 8.46 -13.53
C SER A 430 1.95 9.86 -14.16
N PHE A 431 2.58 10.02 -15.33
CA PHE A 431 2.68 11.31 -16.02
C PHE A 431 1.33 11.80 -16.57
N THR A 432 0.50 10.87 -17.04
CA THR A 432 -0.79 11.17 -17.68
C THR A 432 -1.91 11.24 -16.66
N VAL A 433 -2.06 10.19 -15.85
CA VAL A 433 -3.19 9.98 -14.94
C VAL A 433 -2.84 10.35 -13.50
N GLY A 434 -1.60 10.78 -13.26
CA GLY A 434 -1.03 10.87 -11.92
C GLY A 434 -0.83 9.49 -11.29
N ASP A 435 -0.28 9.45 -10.07
CA ASP A 435 -0.10 8.19 -9.36
C ASP A 435 -1.46 7.46 -9.14
N PRO A 436 -1.47 6.10 -9.17
CA PRO A 436 -2.68 5.31 -8.96
C PRO A 436 -3.30 5.53 -7.60
N ALA A 437 -4.63 5.45 -7.53
CA ALA A 437 -5.39 5.50 -6.28
C ALA A 437 -5.00 6.69 -5.36
N VAL A 438 -4.55 7.82 -5.95
CA VAL A 438 -4.37 9.06 -5.20
C VAL A 438 -5.72 9.50 -4.64
N LEU A 439 -5.74 9.98 -3.39
CA LEU A 439 -6.92 10.57 -2.78
C LEU A 439 -6.76 12.09 -2.73
N VAL A 440 -7.85 12.81 -3.02
CA VAL A 440 -7.88 14.27 -3.12
C VAL A 440 -9.05 14.84 -2.34
N ASP A 441 -9.01 16.13 -2.05
CA ASP A 441 -10.06 16.86 -1.33
C ASP A 441 -11.39 16.89 -2.09
N VAL A 442 -11.34 17.12 -3.40
CA VAL A 442 -12.52 17.18 -4.27
C VAL A 442 -12.35 16.18 -5.42
N PRO A 443 -13.09 15.06 -5.41
CA PRO A 443 -13.02 14.06 -6.49
C PRO A 443 -13.51 14.59 -7.84
N ALA A 444 -13.01 13.99 -8.93
CA ALA A 444 -13.32 14.43 -10.29
C ALA A 444 -14.81 14.32 -10.66
N ASN A 445 -15.55 13.38 -10.06
CA ASN A 445 -16.97 13.15 -10.35
C ASN A 445 -17.93 14.13 -9.68
N VAL A 446 -17.48 15.00 -8.76
CA VAL A 446 -18.39 15.90 -8.01
C VAL A 446 -19.21 16.78 -8.96
N GLY A 447 -20.54 16.69 -8.90
CA GLY A 447 -21.47 17.39 -9.78
C GLY A 447 -21.79 16.67 -11.10
N LEU A 448 -21.22 15.49 -11.34
CA LEU A 448 -21.41 14.66 -12.54
C LEU A 448 -21.99 13.28 -12.24
N GLU A 449 -22.35 13.00 -10.98
CA GLU A 449 -22.77 11.67 -10.51
C GLU A 449 -24.04 11.17 -11.22
N THR A 450 -24.93 12.08 -11.61
CA THR A 450 -26.19 11.80 -12.30
C THR A 450 -26.11 11.92 -13.82
N LEU A 451 -24.95 12.29 -14.36
CA LEU A 451 -24.81 12.51 -15.79
C LEU A 451 -24.98 11.18 -16.53
N ALA A 452 -25.98 11.11 -17.41
CA ALA A 452 -26.27 9.92 -18.19
C ALA A 452 -25.55 9.97 -19.55
N PRO A 453 -25.28 8.80 -20.16
CA PRO A 453 -24.74 8.75 -21.51
C PRO A 453 -25.59 9.54 -22.52
N GLY A 454 -24.95 10.30 -23.40
CA GLY A 454 -25.60 11.18 -24.38
C GLY A 454 -25.85 12.60 -23.89
N GLN A 455 -25.68 12.87 -22.59
CA GLN A 455 -25.82 14.22 -22.03
C GLN A 455 -24.48 14.95 -22.03
N ALA A 456 -24.51 16.24 -22.33
CA ALA A 456 -23.33 17.10 -22.17
C ALA A 456 -23.16 17.46 -20.68
N PRO A 457 -21.92 17.42 -20.13
CA PRO A 457 -21.67 17.90 -18.79
C PRO A 457 -21.96 19.41 -18.70
N ASP A 458 -22.44 19.87 -17.56
CA ASP A 458 -22.51 21.31 -17.28
C ASP A 458 -21.07 21.87 -17.29
N PRO A 459 -20.77 22.92 -18.09
CA PRO A 459 -19.44 23.53 -18.12
C PRO A 459 -18.89 23.94 -16.75
N ALA A 460 -19.75 24.20 -15.76
CA ALA A 460 -19.34 24.50 -14.38
C ALA A 460 -18.67 23.32 -13.66
N PHE A 461 -18.90 22.09 -14.12
CA PHE A 461 -18.36 20.86 -13.53
C PHE A 461 -17.27 20.20 -14.38
N VAL A 462 -16.77 20.88 -15.43
CA VAL A 462 -15.69 20.41 -16.31
C VAL A 462 -14.36 21.07 -15.90
N GLY A 463 -13.26 20.35 -16.07
CA GLY A 463 -11.90 20.77 -15.74
C GLY A 463 -11.40 20.27 -14.38
N PRO A 464 -10.23 20.78 -13.92
CA PRO A 464 -9.62 20.42 -12.64
C PRO A 464 -10.50 20.77 -11.45
N LYS A 465 -10.63 19.85 -10.49
CA LYS A 465 -11.40 20.05 -9.26
C LYS A 465 -10.52 19.99 -8.02
N ALA A 466 -9.66 18.99 -7.93
CA ALA A 466 -8.77 18.77 -6.78
C ALA A 466 -7.86 19.98 -6.52
N ASN A 467 -7.69 20.34 -5.25
CA ASN A 467 -6.80 21.41 -4.82
C ASN A 467 -5.50 20.87 -4.20
N TYR A 468 -5.57 19.70 -3.56
CA TYR A 468 -4.43 19.03 -2.95
C TYR A 468 -4.68 17.53 -2.78
N ALA A 469 -3.59 16.76 -2.72
CA ALA A 469 -3.64 15.36 -2.31
C ALA A 469 -3.86 15.24 -0.80
N LEU A 470 -4.63 14.24 -0.39
CA LEU A 470 -4.80 13.87 1.01
C LEU A 470 -3.75 12.86 1.43
N TYR A 471 -3.43 12.85 2.73
CA TYR A 471 -2.56 11.86 3.37
C TYR A 471 -1.15 11.79 2.77
N PRO A 472 -0.37 12.89 2.83
CA PRO A 472 0.95 12.99 2.21
C PRO A 472 1.97 11.93 2.67
N ALA A 473 1.73 11.21 3.77
CA ALA A 473 2.58 10.12 4.24
C ALA A 473 2.36 8.80 3.45
N ASP A 474 1.24 8.66 2.76
CA ASP A 474 0.84 7.51 1.94
C ASP A 474 -0.20 7.95 0.89
N PRO A 475 0.18 8.81 -0.08
CA PRO A 475 -0.80 9.51 -0.92
C PRO A 475 -1.41 8.61 -1.99
N SER A 476 -0.74 7.54 -2.42
CA SER A 476 -1.08 6.76 -3.63
C SER A 476 -0.81 5.26 -3.49
N ASN A 477 -1.21 4.47 -4.49
CA ASN A 477 -0.82 3.07 -4.66
C ASN A 477 0.59 2.97 -5.27
N VAL A 478 1.59 3.50 -4.58
CA VAL A 478 3.01 3.44 -5.00
C VAL A 478 3.86 2.92 -3.83
N HIS A 479 4.70 1.93 -4.10
CA HIS A 479 5.75 1.47 -3.19
C HIS A 479 7.07 2.16 -3.50
N HIS A 480 7.90 2.42 -2.49
CA HIS A 480 9.06 3.30 -2.66
C HIS A 480 10.38 2.65 -2.21
N SER A 481 11.40 2.71 -3.06
CA SER A 481 12.77 2.33 -2.68
C SER A 481 13.83 3.00 -3.54
N TYR A 482 15.08 2.99 -3.09
CA TYR A 482 16.21 3.38 -3.93
C TYR A 482 16.65 2.21 -4.81
N ILE A 483 17.22 2.49 -5.98
CA ILE A 483 17.85 1.46 -6.82
C ILE A 483 18.87 0.68 -6.00
N GLY A 484 18.82 -0.65 -6.08
CA GLY A 484 19.76 -1.53 -5.37
C GLY A 484 19.36 -1.91 -3.94
N ASP A 485 18.30 -1.33 -3.39
CA ASP A 485 17.76 -1.76 -2.09
C ASP A 485 17.29 -3.22 -2.15
N PHE A 486 17.63 -4.01 -1.13
CA PHE A 486 17.04 -5.35 -0.97
C PHE A 486 15.57 -5.19 -0.56
N VAL A 487 14.67 -5.77 -1.35
CA VAL A 487 13.22 -5.69 -1.14
C VAL A 487 12.60 -7.08 -1.05
N LYS A 488 11.70 -7.25 -0.08
CA LYS A 488 10.76 -8.38 0.00
C LYS A 488 9.33 -7.89 -0.19
N PHE A 489 8.58 -8.52 -1.07
CA PHE A 489 7.12 -8.33 -1.18
C PHE A 489 6.38 -9.41 -0.38
N ARG A 490 5.35 -9.02 0.36
CA ARG A 490 4.48 -9.87 1.17
C ARG A 490 3.06 -9.83 0.62
N ASN A 491 2.66 -10.89 -0.07
CA ASN A 491 1.31 -10.95 -0.64
C ASN A 491 0.44 -11.89 0.16
N THR A 492 -0.76 -11.40 0.47
CA THR A 492 -1.90 -12.26 0.77
C THR A 492 -3.02 -11.92 -0.18
N HIS A 493 -3.98 -12.83 -0.27
CA HIS A 493 -5.22 -12.61 -0.98
C HIS A 493 -6.42 -12.80 -0.06
N ILE A 494 -7.42 -11.96 -0.23
CA ILE A 494 -8.75 -12.10 0.36
C ILE A 494 -9.76 -12.01 -0.78
N GLY A 495 -10.64 -12.99 -0.89
CA GLY A 495 -11.52 -13.06 -2.04
C GLY A 495 -11.98 -14.49 -2.38
N LYS A 496 -12.63 -14.65 -3.53
CA LYS A 496 -12.99 -15.97 -4.12
C LYS A 496 -12.08 -16.37 -5.26
N GLU A 497 -11.53 -15.39 -5.98
CA GLU A 497 -10.99 -15.61 -7.30
C GLU A 497 -9.49 -15.91 -7.28
N GLN A 498 -9.01 -16.45 -8.39
CA GLN A 498 -7.58 -16.58 -8.62
C GLN A 498 -7.06 -15.34 -9.33
N HIS A 499 -5.82 -15.00 -9.02
CA HIS A 499 -5.06 -13.93 -9.61
C HIS A 499 -3.70 -14.45 -10.00
N VAL A 500 -2.96 -13.63 -10.76
CA VAL A 500 -1.55 -13.88 -11.04
C VAL A 500 -0.83 -12.60 -10.67
N PHE A 501 -0.04 -12.63 -9.59
CA PHE A 501 0.86 -11.54 -9.27
C PHE A 501 1.93 -11.51 -10.35
N HIS A 502 1.98 -10.44 -11.15
CA HIS A 502 3.05 -10.18 -12.10
C HIS A 502 3.72 -8.85 -11.78
N LEU A 503 5.05 -8.84 -11.78
CA LEU A 503 5.85 -7.66 -11.48
C LEU A 503 6.77 -7.34 -12.67
N HIS A 504 6.59 -6.16 -13.24
CA HIS A 504 7.38 -5.74 -14.40
C HIS A 504 8.84 -5.55 -14.04
N ASN A 505 9.74 -5.93 -14.97
CA ASN A 505 11.18 -5.68 -14.92
C ASN A 505 11.94 -6.28 -13.71
N HIS A 506 11.27 -7.06 -12.85
CA HIS A 506 11.88 -7.70 -11.69
C HIS A 506 11.55 -9.19 -11.66
N GLN A 507 12.51 -9.99 -11.18
CA GLN A 507 12.38 -11.42 -11.03
C GLN A 507 12.74 -11.84 -9.61
N TRP A 508 12.19 -12.96 -9.16
CA TRP A 508 12.56 -13.64 -7.93
C TRP A 508 12.76 -15.14 -8.18
N LEU A 509 13.38 -15.85 -7.24
CA LEU A 509 13.43 -17.31 -7.28
C LEU A 509 12.20 -17.91 -6.58
N TYR A 510 11.66 -18.99 -7.14
CA TYR A 510 10.61 -19.76 -6.46
C TYR A 510 11.04 -20.27 -5.07
N ASN A 511 12.32 -20.65 -4.92
CA ASN A 511 12.94 -20.95 -3.65
C ASN A 511 14.27 -20.21 -3.52
N PRO A 512 14.39 -19.18 -2.66
CA PRO A 512 15.61 -18.40 -2.50
C PRO A 512 16.78 -19.22 -1.91
N ASN A 513 16.50 -20.38 -1.28
CA ASN A 513 17.51 -21.27 -0.73
C ASN A 513 18.10 -22.28 -1.73
N ASP A 514 17.72 -22.20 -3.01
CA ASP A 514 18.23 -23.06 -4.08
C ASP A 514 18.59 -22.22 -5.30
N ASP A 515 19.87 -22.23 -5.70
CA ASP A 515 20.37 -21.48 -6.86
C ASP A 515 20.02 -22.14 -8.20
N ASN A 516 19.48 -23.37 -8.18
CA ASN A 516 18.88 -24.03 -9.34
C ASN A 516 17.37 -23.82 -9.43
N SER A 517 16.79 -23.00 -8.53
CA SER A 517 15.37 -22.68 -8.57
C SER A 517 15.01 -21.84 -9.80
N ASN A 518 13.75 -21.93 -10.25
CA ASN A 518 13.27 -21.16 -11.39
C ASN A 518 13.16 -19.68 -11.04
N TYR A 519 13.56 -18.82 -11.98
CA TYR A 519 13.19 -17.41 -11.95
C TYR A 519 11.74 -17.25 -12.34
N LEU A 520 11.03 -16.45 -11.56
CA LEU A 520 9.65 -16.07 -11.77
C LEU A 520 9.56 -14.55 -11.83
N ASP A 521 8.70 -14.06 -12.70
CA ASP A 521 8.16 -12.70 -12.71
C ASP A 521 6.64 -12.72 -12.49
N ALA A 522 6.05 -13.91 -12.43
CA ALA A 522 4.63 -14.14 -12.24
C ALA A 522 4.36 -15.37 -11.37
N GLN A 523 3.36 -15.28 -10.49
CA GLN A 523 2.91 -16.41 -9.67
C GLN A 523 1.41 -16.33 -9.35
N GLY A 524 0.73 -17.49 -9.41
CA GLY A 524 -0.68 -17.59 -9.02
C GLY A 524 -0.90 -17.19 -7.56
N LEU A 525 -1.95 -16.42 -7.31
CA LEU A 525 -2.32 -15.87 -6.01
C LEU A 525 -3.84 -16.03 -5.83
N GLY A 526 -4.30 -16.68 -4.77
CA GLY A 526 -5.73 -16.89 -4.55
C GLY A 526 -6.06 -17.17 -3.08
N PRO A 527 -7.28 -17.61 -2.76
CA PRO A 527 -7.77 -17.61 -1.39
C PRO A 527 -6.89 -18.44 -0.45
N GLY A 528 -6.50 -17.83 0.67
CA GLY A 528 -5.73 -18.48 1.74
C GLY A 528 -4.22 -18.58 1.50
N VAL A 529 -3.68 -18.05 0.39
CA VAL A 529 -2.23 -18.03 0.17
C VAL A 529 -1.55 -16.85 0.87
N GLY A 530 -0.31 -17.08 1.28
CA GLY A 530 0.63 -16.06 1.75
C GLY A 530 2.00 -16.31 1.13
N TYR A 531 2.51 -15.37 0.35
CA TYR A 531 3.80 -15.50 -0.35
C TYR A 531 4.76 -14.38 0.03
N THR A 532 6.04 -14.74 0.13
CA THR A 532 7.15 -13.79 0.24
C THR A 532 8.00 -13.91 -1.02
N TYR A 533 8.22 -12.77 -1.68
CA TYR A 533 9.04 -12.67 -2.87
C TYR A 533 10.32 -11.91 -2.53
N GLU A 534 11.46 -12.60 -2.49
CA GLU A 534 12.78 -11.97 -2.34
C GLU A 534 13.29 -11.54 -3.70
N ILE A 535 13.33 -10.24 -3.97
CA ILE A 535 13.65 -9.75 -5.32
C ILE A 535 15.16 -9.93 -5.61
N ASN A 536 15.47 -10.65 -6.68
CA ASN A 536 16.83 -11.04 -7.07
C ASN A 536 17.65 -9.87 -7.65
N PHE A 537 18.89 -10.16 -8.05
CA PHE A 537 19.91 -9.31 -8.68
C PHE A 537 20.05 -7.91 -8.07
N GLY A 538 20.10 -7.88 -6.74
CA GLY A 538 20.27 -6.65 -5.97
C GLY A 538 18.96 -5.86 -5.79
N GLY A 539 17.81 -6.53 -5.84
CA GLY A 539 16.51 -5.98 -5.43
C GLY A 539 15.97 -4.92 -6.37
N SER A 540 15.75 -3.72 -5.85
CA SER A 540 15.18 -2.57 -6.56
C SER A 540 15.91 -2.24 -7.87
N GLY A 541 15.13 -2.01 -8.92
CA GLY A 541 15.60 -1.74 -10.29
C GLY A 541 16.13 -2.97 -11.02
N ASN A 542 15.88 -4.17 -10.49
CA ASN A 542 16.45 -5.48 -10.79
C ASN A 542 17.11 -5.68 -12.19
N ARG A 543 18.25 -6.37 -12.22
CA ARG A 543 19.27 -6.56 -13.30
C ARG A 543 19.67 -5.33 -14.11
N ASN A 544 18.73 -4.56 -14.65
CA ASN A 544 18.93 -3.37 -15.47
C ASN A 544 19.28 -2.12 -14.64
N LYS A 545 19.08 -2.17 -13.31
CA LYS A 545 19.24 -1.04 -12.38
C LYS A 545 18.42 0.19 -12.79
N SER A 546 17.19 -0.05 -13.25
CA SER A 546 16.30 1.00 -13.76
C SER A 546 15.70 1.83 -12.63
N ALA A 547 15.83 3.16 -12.74
CA ALA A 547 14.94 4.11 -12.07
C ALA A 547 13.62 4.22 -12.84
N GLY A 548 12.54 4.53 -12.12
CA GLY A 548 11.21 4.69 -12.67
C GLY A 548 10.13 3.86 -11.97
N ASP A 549 8.92 3.96 -12.49
CA ASP A 549 7.78 3.16 -12.04
C ASP A 549 7.80 1.79 -12.71
N ALA A 550 7.90 0.73 -11.91
CA ALA A 550 7.57 -0.64 -12.32
C ALA A 550 6.16 -0.96 -11.87
N ILE A 551 5.28 -1.34 -12.79
CA ILE A 551 3.94 -1.79 -12.42
C ILE A 551 3.96 -3.23 -11.91
N PHE A 552 3.17 -3.51 -10.89
CA PHE A 552 2.72 -4.87 -10.64
C PHE A 552 1.20 -4.91 -10.65
N HIS A 553 0.67 -6.00 -11.20
CA HIS A 553 -0.76 -6.11 -11.48
C HIS A 553 -1.21 -7.56 -11.55
N CYS A 554 -2.53 -7.76 -11.50
CA CYS A 554 -3.09 -9.06 -11.81
C CYS A 554 -2.82 -9.38 -13.29
N HIS A 555 -2.26 -10.55 -13.60
CA HIS A 555 -2.03 -10.92 -14.99
C HIS A 555 -3.28 -11.48 -15.70
N PHE A 556 -4.43 -11.54 -15.02
CA PHE A 556 -5.73 -11.62 -15.69
C PHE A 556 -6.17 -10.22 -16.10
N TYR A 557 -6.19 -9.98 -17.41
CA TYR A 557 -6.48 -8.67 -18.00
C TYR A 557 -7.80 -8.04 -17.52
N PRO A 558 -8.91 -8.78 -17.34
CA PRO A 558 -10.12 -8.21 -16.75
C PRO A 558 -9.88 -7.64 -15.34
N HIS A 559 -9.17 -8.38 -14.47
CA HIS A 559 -8.91 -7.94 -13.09
C HIS A 559 -7.96 -6.72 -13.07
N PHE A 560 -6.98 -6.70 -13.97
CA PHE A 560 -6.12 -5.53 -14.18
C PHE A 560 -6.94 -4.31 -14.60
N ALA A 561 -7.77 -4.45 -15.64
CA ALA A 561 -8.61 -3.37 -16.15
C ALA A 561 -9.65 -2.88 -15.12
N GLN A 562 -10.05 -3.75 -14.18
CA GLN A 562 -10.93 -3.41 -13.06
C GLN A 562 -10.20 -2.86 -11.83
N GLY A 563 -8.91 -2.53 -11.95
CA GLY A 563 -8.16 -1.73 -10.99
C GLY A 563 -7.16 -2.48 -10.11
N MET A 564 -6.88 -3.76 -10.39
CA MET A 564 -5.95 -4.57 -9.59
C MET A 564 -4.48 -4.35 -9.95
N TRP A 565 -3.97 -3.17 -9.63
CA TRP A 565 -2.59 -2.78 -9.91
C TRP A 565 -2.05 -1.71 -8.95
N TYR A 566 -0.73 -1.57 -8.97
CA TYR A 566 0.05 -0.70 -8.09
C TYR A 566 1.38 -0.38 -8.81
N HIS A 567 2.06 0.67 -8.39
CA HIS A 567 3.44 0.95 -8.86
C HIS A 567 4.48 0.64 -7.78
N TRP A 568 5.67 0.26 -8.20
CA TRP A 568 6.87 0.29 -7.40
C TRP A 568 7.83 1.31 -8.03
N ARG A 569 8.02 2.44 -7.36
CA ARG A 569 8.87 3.53 -7.81
C ARG A 569 10.28 3.37 -7.28
N ASN A 570 11.21 3.23 -8.22
CA ASN A 570 12.64 3.07 -7.96
C ASN A 570 13.34 4.41 -8.15
N TYR A 571 13.85 4.97 -7.05
CA TYR A 571 14.50 6.28 -7.03
C TYR A 571 16.02 6.16 -7.21
N ASP A 572 16.57 7.08 -8.01
CA ASP A 572 17.99 7.22 -8.33
C ASP A 572 18.69 8.34 -7.55
N VAL A 573 17.94 9.10 -6.74
CA VAL A 573 18.40 10.19 -5.88
C VAL A 573 17.72 10.11 -4.52
N LEU A 574 18.28 10.79 -3.52
CA LEU A 574 17.70 10.92 -2.19
C LEU A 574 16.36 11.67 -2.26
N GLU A 575 15.36 11.12 -1.60
CA GLU A 575 14.06 11.76 -1.38
C GLU A 575 13.81 11.91 0.12
N GLU A 576 13.90 13.14 0.61
CA GLU A 576 13.62 13.47 2.01
C GLU A 576 12.14 13.77 2.26
N GLY A 577 11.33 13.80 1.19
CA GLY A 577 9.91 14.14 1.21
C GLY A 577 9.65 15.62 0.88
N THR A 578 8.39 15.95 0.64
CA THR A 578 7.95 17.32 0.33
C THR A 578 7.70 18.13 1.60
N LEU A 579 8.34 19.30 1.71
CA LEU A 579 7.98 20.29 2.72
C LEU A 579 6.55 20.78 2.46
N LEU A 580 5.66 20.59 3.43
CA LEU A 580 4.25 20.97 3.31
C LEU A 580 4.02 22.41 3.78
N GLN A 581 3.04 23.07 3.17
CA GLN A 581 2.64 24.43 3.52
C GLN A 581 2.20 24.53 5.00
N ALA A 582 1.61 23.46 5.54
CA ALA A 582 1.22 23.37 6.94
C ALA A 582 2.40 23.53 7.93
N SER A 583 3.63 23.21 7.51
CA SER A 583 4.83 23.30 8.34
C SER A 583 5.51 24.67 8.27
N VAL A 584 5.13 25.53 7.32
CA VAL A 584 5.74 26.86 7.12
C VAL A 584 5.22 27.87 8.14
N GLY A 585 6.12 28.50 8.90
CA GLY A 585 5.75 29.53 9.88
C GLY A 585 5.03 28.99 11.12
N GLY A 586 5.07 27.67 11.34
CA GLY A 586 4.48 27.03 12.52
C GLY A 586 5.40 27.04 13.74
N VAL A 587 5.43 25.95 14.50
CA VAL A 587 6.20 25.88 15.77
C VAL A 587 7.67 25.56 15.54
N THR A 588 8.54 25.99 16.44
CA THR A 588 9.97 25.63 16.44
C THR A 588 10.24 24.49 17.42
N VAL A 589 11.19 23.62 17.11
CA VAL A 589 11.68 22.57 18.02
C VAL A 589 13.16 22.84 18.30
N GLU A 590 13.54 22.83 19.57
CA GLU A 590 14.93 23.07 19.97
C GLU A 590 15.90 22.08 19.30
N GLY A 591 16.98 22.60 18.73
CA GLY A 591 17.99 21.77 18.05
C GLY A 591 17.56 21.21 16.69
N LYS A 592 16.38 21.57 16.17
CA LYS A 592 15.92 21.16 14.84
C LYS A 592 15.81 22.36 13.91
N ALA A 593 16.17 22.16 12.64
CA ALA A 593 16.11 23.21 11.63
C ALA A 593 14.66 23.48 11.22
N GLY A 594 14.32 24.74 10.91
CA GLY A 594 13.03 25.13 10.34
C GLY A 594 11.86 25.15 11.33
N THR A 595 10.65 25.27 10.79
CA THR A 595 9.39 25.24 11.54
C THR A 595 8.61 23.96 11.24
N PHE A 596 7.66 23.64 12.10
CA PHE A 596 6.86 22.42 12.10
C PHE A 596 5.39 22.80 12.15
N HIS A 597 4.48 21.94 11.73
CA HIS A 597 3.05 22.27 11.76
C HIS A 597 2.59 22.70 13.16
N ALA A 598 1.70 23.69 13.23
CA ALA A 598 1.22 24.25 14.50
C ALA A 598 -0.19 23.77 14.88
N THR A 599 -0.95 23.30 13.89
CA THR A 599 -2.35 22.91 14.07
C THR A 599 -2.47 21.39 14.04
N ARG A 600 -3.18 20.84 15.03
CA ARG A 600 -3.50 19.41 15.12
C ARG A 600 -4.09 18.89 13.80
N TRP A 601 -3.53 17.81 13.26
CA TRP A 601 -3.93 17.15 12.01
C TRP A 601 -3.73 17.97 10.73
N ALA A 602 -2.98 19.07 10.77
CA ALA A 602 -2.73 19.89 9.58
C ALA A 602 -1.99 19.14 8.47
N LEU A 603 -1.21 18.10 8.83
CA LEU A 603 -0.50 17.25 7.87
C LEU A 603 -1.43 16.30 7.08
N LYS A 604 -2.76 16.38 7.26
CA LYS A 604 -3.74 15.77 6.33
C LYS A 604 -3.67 16.41 4.94
N ASP A 605 -3.46 17.74 4.91
CA ASP A 605 -3.39 18.54 3.70
C ASP A 605 -2.01 18.40 3.07
N GLY A 606 -1.96 17.78 1.90
CA GLY A 606 -0.73 17.53 1.16
C GLY A 606 -0.22 18.72 0.35
N THR A 607 -0.77 19.94 0.51
CA THR A 607 -0.33 21.13 -0.23
C THR A 607 1.18 21.37 -0.03
N PRO A 608 2.00 21.25 -1.09
CA PRO A 608 3.42 21.58 -1.02
C PRO A 608 3.64 23.05 -0.66
N ALA A 609 4.68 23.33 0.13
CA ALA A 609 5.11 24.70 0.38
C ALA A 609 5.61 25.36 -0.92
N ALA A 610 5.52 26.68 -1.00
CA ALA A 610 6.01 27.42 -2.17
C ALA A 610 7.50 27.12 -2.44
N GLY A 611 7.80 26.66 -3.66
CA GLY A 611 9.15 26.27 -4.07
C GLY A 611 9.63 24.92 -3.52
N ALA A 612 8.75 24.11 -2.92
CA ALA A 612 9.08 22.75 -2.53
C ALA A 612 9.21 21.82 -3.76
N ARG A 613 9.98 20.75 -3.56
CA ARG A 613 10.05 19.60 -4.47
C ARG A 613 8.79 18.77 -4.26
N ALA A 614 8.01 18.56 -5.32
CA ALA A 614 6.79 17.76 -5.35
C ALA A 614 6.61 17.19 -6.76
N LEU A 615 5.80 16.15 -6.91
CA LEU A 615 5.46 15.61 -8.23
C LEU A 615 4.53 16.60 -8.95
N PRO A 616 4.76 16.89 -10.24
CA PRO A 616 3.77 17.63 -11.02
C PRO A 616 2.56 16.75 -11.30
N ASP A 617 1.41 17.37 -11.56
CA ASP A 617 0.13 16.67 -11.74
C ASP A 617 -0.78 17.43 -12.71
N GLY A 618 -1.55 16.67 -13.51
CA GLY A 618 -2.45 17.18 -14.53
C GLY A 618 -3.74 17.82 -14.00
N GLU A 619 -3.92 17.92 -12.68
CA GLU A 619 -5.09 18.52 -12.03
C GLU A 619 -4.69 19.47 -10.89
N VAL A 620 -3.76 19.04 -10.02
CA VAL A 620 -3.40 19.75 -8.79
C VAL A 620 -2.32 20.80 -9.07
N ILE A 621 -2.69 22.08 -8.93
CA ILE A 621 -1.83 23.24 -9.24
C ILE A 621 -0.59 23.33 -8.35
N ALA A 622 -0.69 22.86 -7.11
CA ALA A 622 0.43 22.85 -6.17
C ALA A 622 1.35 21.63 -6.36
N GLY A 623 0.94 20.64 -7.17
CA GLY A 623 1.59 19.33 -7.27
C GLY A 623 1.17 18.35 -6.17
N ILE A 624 1.71 17.13 -6.25
CA ILE A 624 1.46 16.03 -5.32
C ILE A 624 2.72 15.85 -4.45
N PRO A 625 2.59 15.80 -3.12
CA PRO A 625 3.73 15.63 -2.23
C PRO A 625 4.38 14.26 -2.41
N ILE A 626 5.71 14.23 -2.29
CA ILE A 626 6.54 13.03 -2.28
C ILE A 626 6.74 12.61 -0.83
N VAL A 627 6.73 11.30 -0.59
CA VAL A 627 7.10 10.70 0.70
C VAL A 627 8.63 10.68 0.86
N GLY A 628 9.12 10.92 2.07
CA GLY A 628 10.52 10.71 2.40
C GLY A 628 10.81 9.22 2.55
N ILE A 629 11.88 8.75 1.91
CA ILE A 629 12.31 7.36 1.99
C ILE A 629 13.43 7.27 3.01
N VAL A 630 13.19 6.52 4.08
CA VAL A 630 14.18 6.39 5.15
C VAL A 630 15.36 5.56 4.62
N PRO A 631 16.61 6.04 4.75
CA PRO A 631 17.79 5.29 4.33
C PRO A 631 17.94 3.98 5.12
N LEU A 632 18.43 2.93 4.47
CA LEU A 632 18.79 1.70 5.17
C LEU A 632 20.13 1.89 5.91
N PRO A 633 20.23 1.61 7.22
CA PRO A 633 21.49 1.74 7.93
C PRO A 633 22.55 0.76 7.39
N GLY A 634 23.81 1.17 7.46
CA GLY A 634 24.94 0.40 6.90
C GLY A 634 25.00 0.37 5.36
N LYS A 635 24.04 1.00 4.66
CA LYS A 635 24.02 1.14 3.20
C LYS A 635 24.45 2.53 2.75
N GLY A 636 25.03 2.61 1.55
CA GLY A 636 25.28 3.88 0.89
C GLY A 636 23.95 4.58 0.60
N MET A 637 23.86 5.87 0.91
CA MET A 637 22.68 6.68 0.60
C MET A 637 22.64 7.01 -0.90
N ALA A 638 21.43 7.18 -1.43
CA ALA A 638 21.24 7.69 -2.78
C ALA A 638 21.83 9.12 -2.91
N PRO A 639 22.35 9.50 -4.08
CA PRO A 639 22.93 10.84 -4.30
C PRO A 639 21.95 11.99 -4.01
N ILE A 640 22.46 13.14 -3.58
CA ILE A 640 21.62 14.35 -3.41
C ILE A 640 21.06 14.80 -4.77
N PRO A 641 19.74 15.03 -4.88
CA PRO A 641 19.14 15.47 -6.13
C PRO A 641 19.53 16.90 -6.49
N ALA A 642 19.47 17.22 -7.79
CA ALA A 642 19.38 18.61 -8.23
C ALA A 642 18.08 19.25 -7.73
N LYS A 643 18.12 20.55 -7.46
CA LYS A 643 16.95 21.29 -7.01
C LYS A 643 15.85 21.31 -8.09
N VAL A 644 14.64 20.98 -7.66
CA VAL A 644 13.42 21.01 -8.47
C VAL A 644 12.32 21.73 -7.69
N THR A 645 11.51 22.53 -8.38
CA THR A 645 10.36 23.23 -7.80
C THR A 645 9.11 23.02 -8.64
N VAL A 646 7.97 22.80 -8.01
CA VAL A 646 6.69 22.73 -8.74
C VAL A 646 6.18 24.15 -9.06
N LYS A 647 5.58 24.30 -10.25
CA LYS A 647 4.94 25.53 -10.71
C LYS A 647 3.57 25.24 -11.31
N ALA A 648 2.67 26.21 -11.21
CA ALA A 648 1.41 26.18 -11.94
C ALA A 648 1.68 26.11 -13.46
N ASN A 649 0.91 25.27 -14.15
CA ASN A 649 0.97 25.22 -15.61
C ASN A 649 0.49 26.58 -16.18
N PRO A 650 1.23 27.21 -17.12
CA PRO A 650 0.82 28.48 -17.72
C PRO A 650 -0.44 28.36 -18.59
N LEU A 651 -0.77 27.16 -19.06
CA LEU A 651 -2.02 26.89 -19.77
C LEU A 651 -3.20 26.89 -18.81
N THR A 652 -4.32 27.44 -19.28
CA THR A 652 -5.53 27.59 -18.47
C THR A 652 -6.73 26.98 -19.18
N THR A 653 -7.64 26.46 -18.38
CA THR A 653 -8.99 26.10 -18.84
C THR A 653 -9.76 27.35 -19.28
N PRO A 654 -10.89 27.21 -20.01
CA PRO A 654 -11.73 28.36 -20.39
C PRO A 654 -12.22 29.23 -19.21
N SER A 655 -12.26 28.68 -17.99
CA SER A 655 -12.60 29.43 -16.77
C SER A 655 -11.44 30.26 -16.21
N GLY A 656 -10.24 30.15 -16.79
CA GLY A 656 -9.02 30.82 -16.33
C GLY A 656 -8.25 30.07 -15.25
N ARG A 657 -8.72 28.89 -14.80
CA ARG A 657 -7.98 28.04 -13.85
C ARG A 657 -6.82 27.35 -14.56
N PRO A 658 -5.58 27.39 -14.03
CA PRO A 658 -4.47 26.59 -14.54
C PRO A 658 -4.83 25.11 -14.67
N VAL A 659 -4.34 24.46 -15.72
CA VAL A 659 -4.71 23.06 -15.99
C VAL A 659 -4.09 22.06 -15.01
N GLY A 660 -3.11 22.46 -14.21
CA GLY A 660 -2.40 21.61 -13.27
C GLY A 660 -1.05 22.21 -12.90
N SER A 661 -0.05 21.36 -12.71
CA SER A 661 1.31 21.75 -12.35
C SER A 661 2.40 21.09 -13.20
N LEU A 662 3.57 21.74 -13.24
CA LEU A 662 4.78 21.34 -13.96
C LEU A 662 5.96 21.34 -13.00
N ALA A 663 6.99 20.55 -13.29
CA ALA A 663 8.24 20.58 -12.52
C ALA A 663 9.24 21.50 -13.21
N GLN A 664 9.87 22.40 -12.46
CA GLN A 664 10.98 23.21 -12.97
C GLN A 664 12.29 22.76 -12.35
N ILE A 665 13.26 22.43 -13.20
CA ILE A 665 14.59 21.98 -12.81
C ILE A 665 15.54 23.18 -12.73
N ASP A 666 16.25 23.33 -11.62
CA ASP A 666 17.31 24.35 -11.49
C ASP A 666 18.56 23.90 -12.27
N ARG A 667 18.71 24.42 -13.49
CA ARG A 667 19.82 24.04 -14.38
C ARG A 667 21.19 24.45 -13.85
N ALA A 668 21.28 25.50 -13.02
CA ALA A 668 22.55 25.90 -12.43
C ALA A 668 22.98 24.91 -11.33
N ASP A 669 22.04 24.44 -10.50
CA ASP A 669 22.33 23.39 -9.51
C ASP A 669 22.57 22.03 -10.17
N MET A 670 21.89 21.74 -11.28
CA MET A 670 22.07 20.52 -12.07
C MET A 670 23.46 20.44 -12.70
N LEU A 671 23.97 21.55 -13.27
CA LEU A 671 25.28 21.61 -13.95
C LEU A 671 26.46 21.81 -13.00
N GLY A 672 26.21 21.88 -11.70
CA GLY A 672 27.25 22.13 -10.70
C GLY A 672 27.94 23.50 -10.83
N PRO A 673 28.94 23.76 -9.97
CA PRO A 673 29.67 25.02 -9.95
C PRO A 673 30.43 25.38 -11.23
N ASP A 674 30.81 24.40 -12.06
CA ASP A 674 31.54 24.68 -13.30
C ASP A 674 30.64 25.09 -14.47
N GLY A 675 29.34 24.78 -14.39
CA GLY A 675 28.33 25.12 -15.38
C GLY A 675 28.46 24.34 -16.70
N ILE A 676 29.21 23.24 -16.71
CA ILE A 676 29.51 22.43 -17.89
C ILE A 676 28.84 21.07 -17.75
N ALA A 677 27.91 20.75 -18.67
CA ALA A 677 27.24 19.45 -18.65
C ALA A 677 28.21 18.27 -18.90
N GLY A 678 27.99 17.17 -18.21
CA GLY A 678 28.73 15.91 -18.34
C GLY A 678 29.97 15.82 -17.45
N THR A 679 30.12 16.71 -16.47
CA THR A 679 31.21 16.72 -15.50
C THR A 679 30.80 15.98 -14.22
N ALA A 680 31.77 15.75 -13.32
CA ALA A 680 31.55 14.93 -12.12
C ALA A 680 30.75 15.65 -11.02
N ASP A 681 30.56 16.96 -11.13
CA ASP A 681 29.77 17.79 -10.22
C ASP A 681 28.30 17.94 -10.65
N ASP A 682 27.93 17.41 -11.81
CA ASP A 682 26.53 17.35 -12.25
C ASP A 682 25.66 16.60 -11.23
N LYS A 683 24.47 17.15 -10.97
CA LYS A 683 23.44 16.52 -10.15
C LYS A 683 22.29 16.04 -11.02
N ASN A 684 21.89 14.80 -10.82
CA ASN A 684 20.66 14.27 -11.41
C ASN A 684 19.45 14.86 -10.64
N PRO A 685 18.43 15.43 -11.32
CA PRO A 685 17.19 15.84 -10.64
C PRO A 685 16.37 14.66 -10.11
N GLY A 686 16.63 13.44 -10.57
CA GLY A 686 15.99 12.19 -10.16
C GLY A 686 14.66 11.92 -10.83
N TYR A 687 14.18 10.67 -10.79
CA TYR A 687 12.89 10.30 -11.34
C TYR A 687 11.72 10.87 -10.49
N PRO A 688 10.63 11.38 -11.09
CA PRO A 688 10.35 11.49 -12.52
C PRO A 688 10.83 12.81 -13.17
N PHE A 689 11.63 13.62 -12.47
CA PHE A 689 12.00 14.97 -12.89
C PHE A 689 12.96 15.03 -14.08
N TRP A 690 13.59 13.93 -14.47
CA TRP A 690 14.33 13.87 -15.73
C TRP A 690 13.48 13.40 -16.93
N VAL A 691 12.20 13.06 -16.73
CA VAL A 691 11.30 12.65 -17.84
C VAL A 691 11.15 13.83 -18.81
N ALA A 692 11.33 13.55 -20.11
CA ALA A 692 11.19 14.57 -21.14
C ALA A 692 9.77 15.18 -21.15
N GLY A 693 9.67 16.50 -21.23
CA GLY A 693 8.39 17.22 -21.23
C GLY A 693 7.78 17.46 -19.84
N ILE A 694 8.43 17.02 -18.75
CA ILE A 694 7.96 17.25 -17.37
C ILE A 694 7.84 18.73 -16.99
N GLU A 695 8.59 19.61 -17.69
CA GLU A 695 8.54 21.06 -17.51
C GLU A 695 7.46 21.74 -18.36
N ASP A 696 6.76 21.02 -19.27
CA ASP A 696 5.91 21.61 -20.31
C ASP A 696 4.51 20.99 -20.46
N ILE A 697 4.35 19.66 -20.34
CA ILE A 697 3.17 18.93 -20.86
C ILE A 697 2.61 17.84 -19.92
N VAL A 698 2.71 18.01 -18.61
CA VAL A 698 2.15 17.05 -17.63
C VAL A 698 0.62 16.92 -17.78
N GLY A 699 0.08 15.72 -17.57
CA GLY A 699 -1.33 15.39 -17.85
C GLY A 699 -1.60 15.03 -19.31
N GLN A 700 -0.55 14.87 -20.12
CA GLN A 700 -0.59 14.47 -21.54
C GLN A 700 0.23 13.21 -21.75
N ARG A 701 0.17 12.62 -22.95
CA ARG A 701 1.07 11.52 -23.31
C ARG A 701 2.53 11.99 -23.25
N PRO A 702 3.43 11.33 -22.51
CA PRO A 702 4.83 11.71 -22.51
C PRO A 702 5.43 11.50 -23.91
N PRO A 703 6.34 12.39 -24.34
CA PRO A 703 7.01 12.22 -25.62
C PRO A 703 7.86 10.96 -25.59
N THR A 704 8.02 10.32 -26.74
CA THR A 704 8.92 9.18 -26.88
C THR A 704 10.33 9.56 -26.38
N PRO A 705 10.99 8.72 -25.55
CA PRO A 705 12.35 8.99 -25.09
C PRO A 705 13.29 9.33 -26.26
N VAL A 706 14.24 10.23 -26.03
CA VAL A 706 15.14 10.71 -27.10
C VAL A 706 15.92 9.57 -27.76
N LEU A 707 16.24 8.50 -27.02
CA LEU A 707 16.95 7.33 -27.56
C LEU A 707 16.09 6.50 -28.53
N ASP A 708 14.77 6.49 -28.33
CA ASP A 708 13.80 5.86 -29.24
C ASP A 708 13.44 6.77 -30.43
N MET A 709 13.82 8.06 -30.37
CA MET A 709 13.66 9.05 -31.44
C MET A 709 14.98 9.43 -32.12
N LEU A 710 16.08 8.79 -31.71
CA LEU A 710 17.40 9.09 -32.25
C LEU A 710 17.45 8.55 -33.67
N ASP A 711 17.31 9.44 -34.65
CA ASP A 711 17.54 9.06 -36.03
C ASP A 711 19.04 8.84 -36.28
N ARG A 712 19.36 8.06 -37.31
CA ARG A 712 20.73 7.77 -37.72
C ARG A 712 21.57 9.03 -37.94
N THR A 713 20.97 10.13 -38.42
CA THR A 713 21.69 11.38 -38.69
C THR A 713 22.15 12.02 -37.39
N LYS A 714 21.26 12.12 -36.39
CA LYS A 714 21.55 12.67 -35.09
C LYS A 714 22.46 11.75 -34.27
N ALA A 715 22.28 10.43 -34.36
CA ALA A 715 23.19 9.45 -33.79
C ALA A 715 24.62 9.62 -34.31
N THR A 716 24.78 9.83 -35.62
CA THR A 716 26.08 10.08 -36.26
C THR A 716 26.70 11.38 -35.75
N GLN A 717 25.91 12.44 -35.61
CA GLN A 717 26.38 13.73 -35.07
C GLN A 717 26.83 13.62 -33.62
N LEU A 718 26.10 12.87 -32.78
CA LEU A 718 26.46 12.66 -31.38
C LEU A 718 27.70 11.77 -31.23
N ALA A 719 27.77 10.67 -31.99
CA ALA A 719 28.95 9.80 -32.01
C ALA A 719 30.22 10.53 -32.47
N SER A 720 30.08 11.50 -33.39
CA SER A 720 31.20 12.31 -33.87
C SER A 720 31.50 13.57 -33.03
N SER A 721 30.71 13.85 -31.98
CA SER A 721 30.87 15.05 -31.16
C SER A 721 32.12 15.06 -30.27
N GLY A 722 32.78 13.91 -30.08
CA GLY A 722 33.92 13.77 -29.16
C GLY A 722 33.53 13.76 -27.68
N ASN A 723 32.24 13.88 -27.36
CA ASN A 723 31.75 13.76 -25.98
C ASN A 723 31.79 12.26 -25.55
N PRO A 724 32.50 11.92 -24.44
CA PRO A 724 32.62 10.55 -23.96
C PRO A 724 31.28 9.85 -23.71
N LEU A 725 30.23 10.60 -23.39
CA LEU A 725 28.87 10.10 -23.16
C LEU A 725 28.31 9.34 -24.37
N TRP A 726 28.70 9.76 -25.59
CA TRP A 726 28.16 9.23 -26.84
C TRP A 726 29.12 8.28 -27.57
N ALA A 727 30.27 7.97 -26.96
CA ALA A 727 31.33 7.17 -27.58
C ALA A 727 30.91 5.73 -27.91
N GLY A 728 29.86 5.21 -27.27
CA GLY A 728 29.29 3.88 -27.50
C GLY A 728 28.11 3.84 -28.49
N ILE A 729 27.65 4.98 -29.02
CA ILE A 729 26.54 5.00 -29.97
C ILE A 729 26.98 4.38 -31.30
N VAL A 730 26.22 3.40 -31.79
CA VAL A 730 26.38 2.82 -33.13
C VAL A 730 25.28 3.40 -34.04
N PRO A 731 25.58 4.35 -34.94
CA PRO A 731 24.54 5.04 -35.70
C PRO A 731 23.67 4.12 -36.57
N ASP A 732 24.20 2.98 -36.99
CA ASP A 732 23.44 2.00 -37.77
C ASP A 732 22.36 1.27 -36.95
N GLN A 733 22.44 1.31 -35.61
CA GLN A 733 21.44 0.76 -34.69
C GLN A 733 20.37 1.79 -34.30
N ALA A 734 20.51 3.04 -34.75
CA ALA A 734 19.54 4.11 -34.52
C ALA A 734 18.47 4.06 -35.63
N ASP A 735 17.37 3.34 -35.39
CA ASP A 735 16.26 3.16 -36.34
C ASP A 735 14.88 3.55 -35.77
N GLY A 736 14.87 4.48 -34.80
CA GLY A 736 13.66 5.14 -34.30
C GLY A 736 12.47 4.20 -34.14
N HIS A 737 12.60 3.16 -33.31
CA HIS A 737 11.49 2.24 -33.07
C HIS A 737 10.46 2.91 -32.15
N ASP A 738 9.37 3.40 -32.73
CA ASP A 738 8.25 4.06 -32.04
C ASP A 738 7.38 3.12 -31.16
N GLY A 739 7.86 1.89 -30.90
CA GLY A 739 7.11 0.85 -30.20
C GLY A 739 5.78 0.49 -30.88
N GLY A 740 5.57 0.86 -32.15
CA GLY A 740 4.35 0.59 -32.91
C GLY A 740 3.17 1.54 -32.67
N LEU A 741 3.33 2.60 -31.85
CA LEU A 741 2.32 3.63 -31.64
C LEU A 741 2.97 5.03 -31.69
N PRO A 742 2.68 5.86 -32.72
CA PRO A 742 3.21 7.22 -32.80
C PRO A 742 2.85 8.02 -31.53
N ARG A 743 3.83 8.30 -30.66
CA ARG A 743 3.63 9.19 -29.49
C ARG A 743 3.87 10.62 -29.94
N SER A 744 2.79 11.33 -30.26
CA SER A 744 2.86 12.71 -30.69
C SER A 744 2.97 13.66 -29.48
N ALA A 745 3.76 14.71 -29.62
CA ALA A 745 3.83 15.83 -28.67
C ALA A 745 2.62 16.78 -28.81
N LEU A 746 1.42 16.23 -29.05
CA LEU A 746 0.21 17.03 -29.14
C LEU A 746 -0.15 17.53 -27.75
N GLN A 747 -0.19 18.85 -27.59
CA GLN A 747 -0.67 19.49 -26.37
C GLN A 747 -2.20 19.43 -26.30
N GLY A 748 -2.73 19.66 -25.10
CA GLY A 748 -4.14 19.49 -24.78
C GLY A 748 -5.10 20.52 -25.37
N TYR A 749 -6.36 20.43 -24.94
CA TYR A 749 -7.40 21.41 -25.28
C TYR A 749 -7.02 22.83 -24.85
N ALA A 750 -6.37 22.99 -23.70
CA ALA A 750 -5.93 24.29 -23.19
C ALA A 750 -4.84 24.95 -24.02
N ALA A 751 -4.10 24.17 -24.83
CA ALA A 751 -3.17 24.69 -25.82
C ALA A 751 -3.84 25.04 -27.16
N GLY A 752 -5.16 24.91 -27.26
CA GLY A 752 -5.94 25.15 -28.48
C GLY A 752 -6.14 23.91 -29.35
N GLY A 753 -5.77 22.72 -28.87
CA GLY A 753 -6.07 21.48 -29.58
C GLY A 753 -7.58 21.17 -29.59
N ALA A 754 -8.02 20.41 -30.58
CA ALA A 754 -9.44 20.14 -30.81
C ALA A 754 -9.70 18.70 -31.26
N THR A 755 -10.93 18.24 -31.06
CA THR A 755 -11.42 16.95 -31.55
C THR A 755 -12.47 17.18 -32.65
N GLU A 756 -12.42 16.36 -33.71
CA GLU A 756 -13.48 16.33 -34.73
C GLU A 756 -14.75 15.68 -34.18
N ALA A 757 -14.57 14.70 -33.30
CA ALA A 757 -15.64 14.04 -32.58
C ALA A 757 -15.17 13.67 -31.16
N ASN A 758 -15.96 14.02 -30.15
CA ASN A 758 -15.83 13.49 -28.78
C ASN A 758 -17.22 12.97 -28.37
N VAL A 759 -17.53 11.74 -28.79
CA VAL A 759 -18.85 11.15 -28.60
C VAL A 759 -18.92 10.53 -27.22
N VAL A 760 -19.91 10.95 -26.45
CA VAL A 760 -20.27 10.35 -25.16
C VAL A 760 -21.74 9.95 -25.26
N SER A 761 -22.03 8.89 -26.02
CA SER A 761 -23.41 8.44 -26.30
C SER A 761 -23.68 7.07 -25.70
N ALA A 762 -24.94 6.66 -25.56
CA ALA A 762 -25.42 5.35 -25.09
C ALA A 762 -24.81 4.09 -25.79
N ARG A 763 -23.95 4.27 -26.80
CA ARG A 763 -23.36 3.18 -27.60
C ARG A 763 -21.88 3.37 -27.93
N ASP A 764 -21.32 4.55 -27.70
CA ASP A 764 -20.05 4.96 -28.31
C ASP A 764 -19.29 5.98 -27.45
N PHE A 765 -17.99 5.71 -27.26
CA PHE A 765 -16.98 6.58 -26.62
C PHE A 765 -15.92 7.08 -27.62
N THR A 766 -16.24 7.07 -28.92
CA THR A 766 -15.31 7.45 -30.00
C THR A 766 -14.81 8.88 -29.80
N LYS A 767 -13.49 9.02 -29.83
CA LYS A 767 -12.80 10.30 -29.84
C LYS A 767 -11.90 10.36 -31.07
N ILE A 768 -12.18 11.29 -31.96
CA ILE A 768 -11.42 11.55 -33.19
C ILE A 768 -10.71 12.90 -33.00
N VAL A 769 -9.39 12.87 -33.00
CA VAL A 769 -8.57 14.08 -32.84
C VAL A 769 -8.40 14.75 -34.21
N ALA A 770 -8.70 16.04 -34.28
CA ALA A 770 -8.44 16.86 -35.46
C ALA A 770 -6.97 17.31 -35.44
N LYS A 771 -6.34 17.40 -36.60
CA LYS A 771 -5.00 18.02 -36.72
C LYS A 771 -5.08 19.54 -36.83
#